data_AF-M0MG60-F1
#
_entry.id   AF-M0MG60-F1
#
_cell.length_a   1.000
_cell.length_b   1.000
_cell.length_c   1.000
_cell.angle_alpha   90.00
_cell.angle_beta   90.00
_cell.angle_gamma   90.00
#
_symmetry.space_group_name_H-M   'P 1'
#
loop_
_entity.id
_entity.type
_entity.pdbx_description
1 polymer ?
#
loop_
_entity_poly.entity_id
_entity_poly.type
_entity_poly.pdbx_seq_one_letter_code
_entity_poly.pdbx_strand_id
1 'polypeptide(L)'
;MTQPDIDDDGSVEQNKKETRYTYQEATALGEDAFEDSSVDRRTFLRVAAVTGAALALPSTAAGQETVEADVTDDSMTDLAAFVVNSTPAEYEAALAIEFADSGSLEEFYDEYGEPDWNIDDDNRAPKVVTRDAPSPSAHAHITAQELEFAFDGIGGIEHVDFSPGANPFWKLDEPYSDGVFPDVEDARDWISHPEAGQALDHLAAEYPDRVRVHRIGQGPGWQNFYTGEEPDPQDIYVAELTNDIQDEASFQEKDKAVFIVGIHGNERAGVEAGSRIVEEAAKGEAEEFTSLLDDIVIVWVYINPDGWTVRKPQFGPNPYASFFGSPHYGHYRGNASEVDTNRQYPTIGWANPAFWPADHGNAPDVRPGYDVGYDDVVPDALATVGHLREYDNIEYLCDYHMMGFADTMVLNLESNAAYEHDGTHNLDEVNRRIDAAMTDQWGSPEAIAADTIRAGKDTIFGDPDNYVPDELLDYGSIYDSLGYNITGGLLGWAGQPEEFGGLGAVTVAPELAMRAWVNWRPYIERHLATAYRLSMREFAEMCAANTDATVATGDQDTAYVTTSELTRKSADLSHTDESPGKGNGRGQGRATEVQTRHETVQPGPSGRTDVSSQRQTHSLAVELHDNGVEEGVVKLVNPGGQVVRTIDLAETDDQSFYVPGPADGDWSVEFDGDGEVGADFVTIESEEEHPDPEEAFGYSQEEYVVNPMQFFADLAPNLESGSMEGLRVHDVRIGRLMRGNSGKRHFDKLVVSHDVGRNDDEYIAEIEEFVEAGGDLVLTDTGLYLLDELDVGDAEAISAADIQTVEVGIANLIDRNFDQYLLDDIRPLQREMWKSPQVGYVPNTNDQPATIIDDEAFTAAGGDIAGRMRGVEGSGQSEEGVAAGSLQAGAAEINLLGSVLPPANQRELHPFGMADYAVSFMGHTMICNALGFQQRRFYEGDLVGTWGEVR
;
A
#
# COMPACT_ATOMS: atom_id res chain seq x y z
N MET A 1 -58.02 54.06 -15.85
CA MET A 1 -57.47 55.24 -15.16
C MET A 1 -56.01 54.89 -14.92
N THR A 2 -55.06 55.26 -15.78
CA THR A 2 -54.55 56.60 -16.16
C THR A 2 -53.27 56.93 -15.41
N GLN A 3 -52.14 56.73 -16.10
CA GLN A 3 -50.91 57.57 -16.10
C GLN A 3 -51.24 59.09 -16.11
N PRO A 4 -50.32 60.03 -15.79
CA PRO A 4 -48.94 60.08 -16.33
C PRO A 4 -47.78 60.67 -15.45
N ASP A 5 -46.54 60.35 -15.86
CA ASP A 5 -45.37 61.19 -16.25
C ASP A 5 -44.91 62.41 -15.36
N ILE A 6 -43.67 62.96 -15.38
CA ILE A 6 -42.44 62.77 -16.21
C ILE A 6 -41.17 63.38 -15.51
N ASP A 7 -39.95 62.92 -15.88
CA ASP A 7 -38.56 63.48 -15.77
C ASP A 7 -38.06 64.13 -14.43
N ASP A 8 -36.78 64.24 -14.05
CA ASP A 8 -35.40 64.06 -14.58
C ASP A 8 -34.47 63.84 -13.33
N ASP A 9 -33.17 63.50 -13.27
CA ASP A 9 -32.02 63.15 -14.15
C ASP A 9 -30.92 62.48 -13.25
N GLY A 10 -29.88 61.82 -13.80
CA GLY A 10 -28.56 61.67 -13.13
C GLY A 10 -27.90 60.28 -12.99
N SER A 11 -27.07 59.88 -13.98
CA SER A 11 -26.08 58.76 -14.01
C SER A 11 -26.61 57.30 -13.80
N VAL A 12 -26.37 56.28 -14.63
CA VAL A 12 -25.21 55.84 -15.48
C VAL A 12 -24.06 55.26 -14.62
N GLU A 13 -23.65 53.99 -14.72
CA GLU A 13 -24.00 52.91 -15.68
C GLU A 13 -24.04 51.49 -15.06
N GLN A 14 -24.57 50.54 -15.82
CA GLN A 14 -24.63 49.11 -15.49
C GLN A 14 -23.27 48.41 -15.71
N ASN A 15 -23.09 47.22 -15.15
CA ASN A 15 -22.30 46.19 -15.82
C ASN A 15 -23.07 44.86 -15.84
N LYS A 16 -22.87 44.04 -16.88
CA LYS A 16 -23.70 42.86 -17.20
C LYS A 16 -22.94 41.55 -16.99
N LYS A 17 -23.67 40.42 -16.99
CA LYS A 17 -23.08 39.10 -17.21
C LYS A 17 -22.30 39.09 -18.53
N GLU A 18 -21.06 38.62 -18.50
CA GLU A 18 -20.34 38.25 -19.72
C GLU A 18 -20.97 37.00 -20.35
N THR A 19 -20.77 36.82 -21.66
CA THR A 19 -21.27 35.66 -22.40
C THR A 19 -20.18 35.26 -23.39
N ARG A 20 -19.65 34.04 -23.25
CA ARG A 20 -18.61 33.50 -24.13
C ARG A 20 -19.23 33.04 -25.46
N TYR A 21 -18.48 33.12 -26.55
CA TYR A 21 -18.89 32.70 -27.90
C TYR A 21 -17.84 31.78 -28.51
N THR A 22 -18.26 30.76 -29.25
CA THR A 22 -17.39 29.86 -30.01
C THR A 22 -16.96 30.45 -31.35
N TYR A 23 -15.97 29.83 -32.01
CA TYR A 23 -15.49 30.22 -33.33
C TYR A 23 -16.60 30.26 -34.40
N GLN A 24 -17.44 29.22 -34.45
CA GLN A 24 -18.52 29.14 -35.43
C GLN A 24 -19.57 30.26 -35.21
N GLU A 25 -19.97 30.51 -33.96
CA GLU A 25 -20.87 31.62 -33.63
C GLU A 25 -20.27 32.98 -34.01
N ALA A 26 -19.00 33.22 -33.67
CA ALA A 26 -18.31 34.46 -33.98
C ALA A 26 -18.15 34.72 -35.50
N THR A 27 -18.02 33.67 -36.32
CA THR A 27 -18.06 33.84 -37.78
C THR A 27 -19.44 34.26 -38.29
N ALA A 28 -20.54 33.87 -37.63
CA ALA A 28 -21.90 34.23 -38.02
C ALA A 28 -22.35 35.63 -37.54
N LEU A 29 -21.70 36.21 -36.53
CA LEU A 29 -22.03 37.56 -36.01
C LEU A 29 -21.78 38.68 -37.03
N GLY A 30 -22.54 39.77 -36.92
CA GLY A 30 -22.29 41.03 -37.63
C GLY A 30 -21.09 41.80 -37.06
N GLU A 31 -20.67 42.88 -37.73
CA GLU A 31 -19.67 43.81 -37.15
C GLU A 31 -20.25 44.52 -35.91
N ASP A 32 -21.56 44.79 -35.96
CA ASP A 32 -22.46 45.32 -34.93
C ASP A 32 -22.27 44.65 -33.55
N ALA A 33 -21.94 43.36 -33.51
CA ALA A 33 -21.83 42.57 -32.27
C ALA A 33 -20.57 42.88 -31.45
N PHE A 34 -19.65 43.70 -31.99
CA PHE A 34 -18.37 44.05 -31.38
C PHE A 34 -18.27 45.56 -31.07
N GLU A 35 -19.33 46.37 -31.28
CA GLU A 35 -19.27 47.84 -31.11
C GLU A 35 -18.99 48.29 -29.66
N ASP A 36 -19.43 47.53 -28.65
CA ASP A 36 -19.14 47.77 -27.23
C ASP A 36 -17.85 47.06 -26.73
N SER A 37 -17.09 46.41 -27.62
CA SER A 37 -15.89 45.62 -27.28
C SER A 37 -14.58 46.34 -27.64
N SER A 38 -13.51 46.04 -26.89
CA SER A 38 -12.15 46.48 -27.21
C SER A 38 -11.49 45.69 -28.36
N VAL A 39 -12.12 44.59 -28.80
CA VAL A 39 -11.61 43.70 -29.85
C VAL A 39 -12.58 43.69 -31.04
N ASP A 40 -12.16 44.21 -32.19
CA ASP A 40 -12.99 44.17 -33.40
C ASP A 40 -13.11 42.75 -33.97
N ARG A 41 -14.18 42.48 -34.73
CA ARG A 41 -14.47 41.16 -35.35
C ARG A 41 -13.31 40.60 -36.18
N ARG A 42 -12.51 41.44 -36.83
CA ARG A 42 -11.38 41.04 -37.68
C ARG A 42 -10.13 40.71 -36.86
N THR A 43 -10.02 41.30 -35.67
CA THR A 43 -9.02 40.99 -34.65
C THR A 43 -9.42 39.73 -33.90
N PHE A 44 -10.69 39.57 -33.50
CA PHE A 44 -11.22 38.32 -32.94
C PHE A 44 -11.04 37.14 -33.91
N LEU A 45 -11.50 37.28 -35.16
CA LEU A 45 -11.31 36.24 -36.19
C LEU A 45 -9.84 36.07 -36.63
N ARG A 46 -8.92 36.96 -36.24
CA ARG A 46 -7.48 36.73 -36.35
C ARG A 46 -6.93 35.96 -35.19
N VAL A 47 -7.30 36.29 -33.96
CA VAL A 47 -6.95 35.51 -32.76
C VAL A 47 -7.50 34.10 -32.91
N ALA A 48 -8.80 33.93 -33.14
CA ALA A 48 -9.43 32.63 -33.25
C ALA A 48 -9.08 31.86 -34.55
N ALA A 49 -8.47 32.48 -35.57
CA ALA A 49 -7.85 31.77 -36.69
C ALA A 49 -6.33 31.54 -36.52
N VAL A 50 -5.69 32.19 -35.54
CA VAL A 50 -4.36 31.82 -35.05
C VAL A 50 -4.51 30.68 -34.06
N THR A 51 -5.44 30.74 -33.11
CA THR A 51 -5.80 29.61 -32.21
C THR A 51 -6.40 28.45 -33.00
N GLY A 52 -7.39 28.69 -33.88
CA GLY A 52 -8.01 27.63 -34.70
C GLY A 52 -7.16 27.09 -35.85
N ALA A 53 -5.93 27.59 -36.03
CA ALA A 53 -4.90 26.98 -36.87
C ALA A 53 -3.59 26.70 -36.10
N ALA A 54 -3.60 26.92 -34.77
CA ALA A 54 -2.65 26.42 -33.79
C ALA A 54 -3.26 25.31 -32.91
N LEU A 55 -4.50 24.90 -33.22
CA LEU A 55 -4.90 23.48 -33.31
C LEU A 55 -4.09 22.81 -34.44
N ALA A 56 -2.77 22.89 -34.34
CA ALA A 56 -1.83 22.44 -35.34
C ALA A 56 -1.22 21.13 -34.87
N LEU A 57 -1.50 20.05 -35.61
CA LEU A 57 -0.79 18.77 -35.68
C LEU A 57 -0.58 18.02 -34.34
N PRO A 58 -0.83 16.70 -34.28
CA PRO A 58 -0.59 15.90 -33.07
C PRO A 58 0.87 16.00 -32.57
N SER A 59 1.83 16.26 -33.47
CA SER A 59 3.24 16.53 -33.15
C SER A 59 3.45 17.59 -32.06
N THR A 60 2.56 18.58 -31.92
CA THR A 60 2.70 19.65 -30.92
C THR A 60 2.06 19.31 -29.57
N ALA A 61 1.19 18.30 -29.50
CA ALA A 61 0.71 17.72 -28.24
C ALA A 61 1.77 16.79 -27.64
N ALA A 62 2.47 16.02 -28.49
CA ALA A 62 3.62 15.20 -28.11
C ALA A 62 4.97 15.96 -28.03
N GLY A 63 4.95 17.30 -28.16
CA GLY A 63 6.12 18.16 -27.90
C GLY A 63 7.27 18.14 -28.92
N GLN A 64 7.06 17.69 -30.17
CA GLN A 64 8.14 17.48 -31.15
C GLN A 64 8.18 18.52 -32.30
N GLU A 65 9.38 18.91 -32.74
CA GLU A 65 9.59 19.90 -33.83
C GLU A 65 9.67 19.30 -35.25
N THR A 66 9.74 17.98 -35.43
CA THR A 66 9.95 17.33 -36.75
C THR A 66 9.19 16.03 -36.93
N VAL A 67 8.26 16.02 -37.89
CA VAL A 67 7.66 14.80 -38.47
C VAL A 67 8.29 14.60 -39.86
N GLU A 68 8.89 13.44 -40.12
CA GLU A 68 9.52 13.13 -41.43
C GLU A 68 8.75 12.12 -42.31
N ALA A 69 7.70 11.46 -41.79
CA ALA A 69 6.84 10.52 -42.52
C ALA A 69 5.33 10.80 -42.29
N ASP A 70 4.48 10.38 -43.22
CA ASP A 70 3.01 10.53 -43.22
C ASP A 70 2.41 9.23 -43.77
N VAL A 71 2.57 8.15 -43.01
CA VAL A 71 2.32 6.76 -43.41
C VAL A 71 0.81 6.49 -43.40
N THR A 72 0.24 6.26 -44.59
CA THR A 72 -1.19 6.08 -44.78
C THR A 72 -1.50 5.06 -45.88
N ASP A 73 -2.34 4.07 -45.58
CA ASP A 73 -2.88 3.09 -46.53
C ASP A 73 -4.34 2.72 -46.18
N ASP A 74 -5.12 2.26 -47.16
CA ASP A 74 -6.54 1.87 -47.00
C ASP A 74 -6.73 0.64 -46.06
N SER A 75 -5.66 -0.10 -45.71
CA SER A 75 -5.69 -1.27 -44.81
C SER A 75 -5.48 -0.95 -43.32
N MET A 76 -4.98 0.24 -42.97
CA MET A 76 -4.69 0.64 -41.60
C MET A 76 -5.97 1.02 -40.82
N THR A 77 -6.02 0.71 -39.53
CA THR A 77 -7.00 1.36 -38.63
C THR A 77 -6.62 2.82 -38.38
N ASP A 78 -7.63 3.64 -38.06
CA ASP A 78 -7.44 5.02 -37.62
C ASP A 78 -6.50 5.11 -36.40
N LEU A 79 -6.49 4.11 -35.50
CA LEU A 79 -5.60 4.05 -34.33
C LEU A 79 -4.16 3.67 -34.71
N ALA A 80 -3.95 2.69 -35.60
CA ALA A 80 -2.62 2.38 -36.11
C ALA A 80 -2.02 3.59 -36.85
N ALA A 81 -2.82 4.26 -37.68
CA ALA A 81 -2.41 5.49 -38.36
C ALA A 81 -2.15 6.65 -37.39
N PHE A 82 -2.92 6.77 -36.30
CA PHE A 82 -2.64 7.74 -35.24
C PHE A 82 -1.30 7.47 -34.56
N VAL A 83 -1.06 6.24 -34.06
CA VAL A 83 0.16 5.90 -33.32
C VAL A 83 1.38 6.11 -34.21
N VAL A 84 1.45 5.45 -35.36
CA VAL A 84 2.60 5.46 -36.27
C VAL A 84 3.02 6.88 -36.70
N ASN A 85 2.06 7.82 -36.81
CA ASN A 85 2.33 9.20 -37.24
C ASN A 85 2.37 10.24 -36.10
N SER A 86 2.12 9.83 -34.86
CA SER A 86 2.16 10.71 -33.67
C SER A 86 3.27 10.36 -32.69
N THR A 87 3.90 9.19 -32.81
CA THR A 87 5.12 8.80 -32.09
C THR A 87 6.40 9.21 -32.85
N PRO A 88 7.58 9.20 -32.20
CA PRO A 88 8.86 9.49 -32.86
C PRO A 88 9.22 8.43 -33.92
N ALA A 89 10.12 8.77 -34.84
CA ALA A 89 10.49 7.90 -35.98
C ALA A 89 11.18 6.59 -35.55
N GLU A 90 11.80 6.59 -34.36
CA GLU A 90 12.45 5.46 -33.71
C GLU A 90 11.51 4.60 -32.84
N TYR A 91 10.21 4.93 -32.74
CA TYR A 91 9.25 4.14 -31.98
C TYR A 91 8.84 2.88 -32.77
N GLU A 92 9.05 1.71 -32.18
CA GLU A 92 8.64 0.42 -32.75
C GLU A 92 7.20 0.09 -32.30
N ALA A 93 6.22 0.46 -33.13
CA ALA A 93 4.82 0.21 -32.84
C ALA A 93 4.50 -1.29 -32.88
N ALA A 94 3.81 -1.81 -31.86
CA ALA A 94 3.29 -3.17 -31.83
C ALA A 94 2.05 -3.27 -32.73
N LEU A 95 2.18 -3.91 -33.89
CA LEU A 95 1.15 -4.00 -34.93
C LEU A 95 0.78 -5.46 -35.20
N ALA A 96 -0.51 -5.74 -35.27
CA ALA A 96 -1.05 -6.97 -35.86
C ALA A 96 -1.36 -6.71 -37.34
N ILE A 97 -0.88 -7.59 -38.22
CA ILE A 97 -0.89 -7.42 -39.68
C ILE A 97 -1.46 -8.69 -40.33
N GLU A 98 -2.44 -8.55 -41.23
CA GLU A 98 -2.97 -9.67 -42.02
C GLU A 98 -2.58 -9.56 -43.50
N PHE A 99 -2.32 -10.71 -44.13
CA PHE A 99 -1.82 -10.81 -45.50
C PHE A 99 -2.74 -11.65 -46.39
N ALA A 100 -2.88 -11.25 -47.66
CA ALA A 100 -3.75 -11.88 -48.65
C ALA A 100 -3.38 -13.33 -48.98
N ASP A 101 -2.10 -13.71 -48.87
CA ASP A 101 -1.62 -15.09 -48.91
C ASP A 101 -0.29 -15.28 -48.17
N SER A 102 0.02 -16.53 -47.79
CA SER A 102 1.24 -16.88 -47.05
C SER A 102 2.55 -16.54 -47.79
N GLY A 103 2.52 -16.23 -49.09
CA GLY A 103 3.71 -15.78 -49.83
C GLY A 103 4.15 -14.36 -49.45
N SER A 104 3.20 -13.44 -49.24
CA SER A 104 3.51 -12.11 -48.68
C SER A 104 3.92 -12.19 -47.21
N LEU A 105 3.37 -13.16 -46.45
CA LEU A 105 3.80 -13.44 -45.07
C LEU A 105 5.23 -14.01 -45.01
N GLU A 106 5.57 -14.95 -45.90
CA GLU A 106 6.95 -15.46 -46.08
C GLU A 106 7.91 -14.31 -46.45
N GLU A 107 7.55 -13.43 -47.39
CA GLU A 107 8.41 -12.31 -47.83
C GLU A 107 8.55 -11.21 -46.74
N PHE A 108 7.54 -11.02 -45.88
CA PHE A 108 7.64 -10.14 -44.70
C PHE A 108 8.53 -10.74 -43.59
N TYR A 109 8.43 -12.05 -43.34
CA TYR A 109 9.28 -12.71 -42.35
C TYR A 109 10.74 -12.88 -42.83
N ASP A 110 10.99 -13.03 -44.14
CA ASP A 110 12.34 -13.08 -44.70
C ASP A 110 13.10 -11.73 -44.58
N GLU A 111 12.41 -10.58 -44.44
CA GLU A 111 13.02 -9.25 -44.25
C GLU A 111 13.09 -8.83 -42.76
N TYR A 112 12.06 -9.12 -41.96
CA TYR A 112 11.93 -8.63 -40.57
C TYR A 112 11.97 -9.71 -39.47
N GLY A 113 11.94 -10.99 -39.84
CA GLY A 113 11.95 -12.11 -38.89
C GLY A 113 13.34 -12.43 -38.34
N GLU A 114 13.37 -13.01 -37.14
CA GLU A 114 14.59 -13.39 -36.43
C GLU A 114 14.66 -14.92 -36.26
N PRO A 115 14.96 -15.70 -37.33
CA PRO A 115 14.87 -17.16 -37.32
C PRO A 115 15.96 -17.89 -36.50
N ASP A 116 16.96 -17.14 -36.01
CA ASP A 116 18.01 -17.62 -35.10
C ASP A 116 17.76 -17.15 -33.63
N TRP A 117 16.63 -16.49 -33.33
CA TRP A 117 16.29 -15.96 -31.99
C TRP A 117 16.21 -17.06 -30.92
N ASN A 118 16.72 -16.77 -29.72
CA ASN A 118 16.62 -17.65 -28.56
C ASN A 118 16.51 -16.86 -27.26
N ILE A 119 15.55 -17.20 -26.40
CA ILE A 119 15.34 -16.56 -25.08
C ILE A 119 16.60 -16.55 -24.20
N ASP A 120 17.44 -17.59 -24.25
CA ASP A 120 18.66 -17.65 -23.44
C ASP A 120 19.81 -16.78 -24.01
N ASP A 121 19.69 -16.24 -25.23
CA ASP A 121 20.70 -15.41 -25.91
C ASP A 121 20.23 -13.96 -26.22
N ASP A 122 18.94 -13.73 -26.50
CA ASP A 122 18.35 -12.45 -26.97
C ASP A 122 17.50 -11.72 -25.91
N ASN A 123 17.69 -10.39 -25.76
CA ASN A 123 17.18 -9.64 -24.59
C ASN A 123 15.70 -9.18 -24.69
N ARG A 124 15.08 -9.30 -25.86
CA ARG A 124 13.67 -8.94 -26.10
C ARG A 124 12.95 -10.15 -26.72
N ALA A 125 11.62 -10.15 -26.68
CA ALA A 125 10.85 -11.04 -27.56
C ALA A 125 11.18 -10.76 -29.05
N PRO A 126 10.97 -11.71 -29.98
CA PRO A 126 11.36 -11.55 -31.40
C PRO A 126 10.75 -10.30 -32.05
N LYS A 127 11.42 -9.67 -33.02
CA LYS A 127 10.86 -8.52 -33.74
C LYS A 127 9.54 -8.86 -34.45
N VAL A 128 9.43 -10.08 -35.01
CA VAL A 128 8.22 -10.59 -35.70
C VAL A 128 7.92 -12.04 -35.29
N VAL A 129 6.64 -12.34 -35.06
CA VAL A 129 6.08 -13.71 -35.02
C VAL A 129 4.93 -13.84 -36.03
N THR A 130 4.61 -15.06 -36.48
CA THR A 130 3.66 -15.30 -37.57
C THR A 130 2.68 -16.45 -37.28
N ARG A 131 1.51 -16.42 -37.93
CA ARG A 131 0.43 -17.42 -37.83
C ARG A 131 -0.15 -17.68 -39.23
N ASP A 132 -0.42 -18.93 -39.58
CA ASP A 132 -0.92 -19.35 -40.91
C ASP A 132 -2.46 -19.49 -40.99
N ALA A 133 -3.15 -19.51 -39.84
CA ALA A 133 -4.59 -19.78 -39.74
C ALA A 133 -5.21 -19.07 -38.51
N PRO A 134 -6.47 -18.58 -38.58
CA PRO A 134 -7.42 -18.70 -39.69
C PRO A 134 -7.04 -17.90 -40.94
N SER A 135 -6.24 -16.85 -40.78
CA SER A 135 -5.62 -16.02 -41.82
C SER A 135 -4.08 -16.07 -41.71
N PRO A 136 -3.35 -15.78 -42.81
CA PRO A 136 -1.91 -15.50 -42.74
C PRO A 136 -1.69 -14.15 -42.04
N SER A 137 -1.08 -14.16 -40.87
CA SER A 137 -0.90 -12.97 -40.02
C SER A 137 0.52 -12.88 -39.46
N ALA A 138 0.96 -11.65 -39.16
CA ALA A 138 2.16 -11.38 -38.38
C ALA A 138 1.86 -10.41 -37.22
N HIS A 139 2.57 -10.56 -36.11
CA HIS A 139 2.67 -9.53 -35.08
C HIS A 139 4.10 -9.00 -35.03
N ALA A 140 4.24 -7.71 -35.28
CA ALA A 140 5.51 -7.05 -35.51
C ALA A 140 5.65 -5.80 -34.65
N HIS A 141 6.81 -5.62 -34.03
CA HIS A 141 7.23 -4.32 -33.49
C HIS A 141 7.97 -3.61 -34.63
N ILE A 142 7.40 -2.59 -35.27
CA ILE A 142 8.04 -1.92 -36.42
C ILE A 142 7.90 -0.40 -36.39
N THR A 143 8.92 0.28 -36.89
CA THR A 143 8.94 1.74 -37.07
C THR A 143 8.07 2.18 -38.24
N ALA A 144 7.71 3.47 -38.27
CA ALA A 144 6.97 4.08 -39.38
C ALA A 144 7.64 3.85 -40.75
N GLN A 145 8.98 3.91 -40.81
CA GLN A 145 9.76 3.67 -42.03
C GLN A 145 9.73 2.19 -42.47
N GLU A 146 9.72 1.25 -41.52
CA GLU A 146 9.59 -0.17 -41.82
C GLU A 146 8.18 -0.51 -42.32
N LEU A 147 7.13 0.10 -41.74
CA LEU A 147 5.76 -0.05 -42.24
C LEU A 147 5.56 0.56 -43.63
N GLU A 148 6.12 1.76 -43.91
CA GLU A 148 6.10 2.35 -45.26
C GLU A 148 6.76 1.41 -46.29
N PHE A 149 7.90 0.80 -45.95
CA PHE A 149 8.56 -0.20 -46.81
C PHE A 149 7.73 -1.48 -46.95
N ALA A 150 7.05 -1.95 -45.90
CA ALA A 150 6.21 -3.14 -45.97
C ALA A 150 5.04 -2.96 -46.96
N PHE A 151 4.42 -1.78 -47.02
CA PHE A 151 3.40 -1.46 -48.02
C PHE A 151 3.96 -1.33 -49.45
N ASP A 152 5.02 -0.54 -49.64
CA ASP A 152 5.50 -0.13 -50.97
C ASP A 152 6.46 -1.16 -51.61
N GLY A 153 7.13 -1.97 -50.78
CA GLY A 153 8.16 -2.94 -51.17
C GLY A 153 7.69 -4.40 -51.25
N ILE A 154 6.94 -4.85 -50.23
CA ILE A 154 6.44 -6.24 -50.11
C ILE A 154 4.98 -6.30 -50.60
N GLY A 155 4.11 -5.51 -49.97
CA GLY A 155 2.69 -5.44 -50.26
C GLY A 155 1.93 -6.74 -49.93
N GLY A 156 0.66 -6.80 -50.34
CA GLY A 156 -0.22 -7.93 -50.03
C GLY A 156 -0.79 -7.91 -48.59
N ILE A 157 -0.52 -6.86 -47.83
CA ILE A 157 -1.19 -6.57 -46.56
C ILE A 157 -2.67 -6.22 -46.85
N GLU A 158 -3.60 -6.80 -46.09
CA GLU A 158 -5.04 -6.51 -46.17
C GLU A 158 -5.56 -5.78 -44.91
N HIS A 159 -4.88 -5.89 -43.78
CA HIS A 159 -5.24 -5.20 -42.52
C HIS A 159 -4.02 -4.89 -41.65
N VAL A 160 -4.03 -3.74 -40.95
CA VAL A 160 -3.08 -3.38 -39.88
C VAL A 160 -3.81 -2.70 -38.71
N ASP A 161 -3.67 -3.22 -37.49
CA ASP A 161 -4.12 -2.54 -36.26
C ASP A 161 -3.03 -2.47 -35.18
N PHE A 162 -3.10 -1.46 -34.31
CA PHE A 162 -2.21 -1.29 -33.15
C PHE A 162 -2.59 -2.28 -32.04
N SER A 163 -1.75 -3.29 -31.81
CA SER A 163 -2.04 -4.45 -30.97
C SER A 163 -0.95 -4.69 -29.91
N PRO A 164 -0.75 -3.77 -28.94
CA PRO A 164 0.07 -4.06 -27.76
C PRO A 164 -0.62 -5.11 -26.88
N GLY A 165 0.16 -6.02 -26.30
CA GLY A 165 -0.33 -7.12 -25.47
C GLY A 165 0.61 -8.33 -25.45
N ALA A 166 0.31 -9.30 -24.60
CA ALA A 166 1.09 -10.54 -24.48
C ALA A 166 0.80 -11.49 -25.65
N ASN A 167 -0.48 -11.71 -25.96
CA ASN A 167 -0.95 -12.48 -27.10
C ASN A 167 -0.69 -11.70 -28.42
N PRO A 168 0.04 -12.24 -29.40
CA PRO A 168 0.31 -11.54 -30.66
C PRO A 168 -0.95 -11.26 -31.52
N PHE A 169 -2.04 -12.00 -31.34
CA PHE A 169 -3.17 -12.03 -32.28
C PHE A 169 -4.53 -11.75 -31.63
N TRP A 170 -4.57 -11.23 -30.40
CA TRP A 170 -5.82 -11.01 -29.62
C TRP A 170 -6.89 -10.15 -30.29
N LYS A 171 -6.50 -9.36 -31.31
CA LYS A 171 -7.40 -8.50 -32.09
C LYS A 171 -7.88 -9.06 -33.44
N LEU A 172 -7.31 -10.17 -33.90
CA LEU A 172 -7.60 -10.73 -35.22
C LEU A 172 -8.74 -11.75 -35.18
N ASP A 173 -9.15 -12.26 -36.35
CA ASP A 173 -10.12 -13.37 -36.42
C ASP A 173 -9.59 -14.62 -35.68
N GLU A 174 -10.51 -15.31 -34.99
CA GLU A 174 -10.26 -16.42 -34.05
C GLU A 174 -9.03 -16.14 -33.14
N PRO A 175 -9.10 -15.11 -32.26
CA PRO A 175 -7.92 -14.56 -31.57
C PRO A 175 -7.30 -15.50 -30.52
N TYR A 176 -8.11 -16.43 -30.00
CA TYR A 176 -7.73 -17.37 -28.95
C TYR A 176 -7.62 -18.82 -29.47
N SER A 177 -7.36 -18.99 -30.77
CA SER A 177 -7.20 -20.31 -31.42
C SER A 177 -6.08 -21.17 -30.82
N ASP A 178 -5.07 -20.52 -30.26
CA ASP A 178 -3.82 -21.12 -29.77
C ASP A 178 -3.64 -20.92 -28.25
N GLY A 179 -4.59 -20.27 -27.57
CA GLY A 179 -4.54 -19.86 -26.16
C GLY A 179 -5.07 -18.43 -25.95
N VAL A 180 -5.45 -18.09 -24.72
CA VAL A 180 -5.93 -16.73 -24.38
C VAL A 180 -4.75 -15.84 -24.01
N PHE A 181 -4.00 -16.22 -22.98
CA PHE A 181 -2.72 -15.64 -22.57
C PHE A 181 -1.60 -16.65 -22.91
N PRO A 182 -0.61 -16.31 -23.75
CA PRO A 182 0.50 -17.21 -24.05
C PRO A 182 1.44 -17.37 -22.85
N ASP A 183 2.16 -18.49 -22.81
CA ASP A 183 3.30 -18.71 -21.90
C ASP A 183 4.26 -17.53 -21.94
N VAL A 184 4.94 -17.26 -20.81
CA VAL A 184 5.78 -16.06 -20.65
C VAL A 184 6.90 -16.00 -21.68
N GLU A 185 7.44 -17.15 -22.07
CA GLU A 185 8.46 -17.28 -23.11
C GLU A 185 7.97 -16.96 -24.53
N ASP A 186 6.68 -17.13 -24.83
CA ASP A 186 6.07 -16.88 -26.15
C ASP A 186 5.36 -15.50 -26.22
N ALA A 187 5.17 -14.83 -25.08
CA ALA A 187 4.52 -13.52 -24.98
C ALA A 187 5.34 -12.38 -25.62
N ARG A 188 4.64 -11.43 -26.25
CA ARG A 188 5.23 -10.32 -27.03
C ARG A 188 5.61 -9.11 -26.19
N ASP A 189 4.75 -8.76 -25.25
CA ASP A 189 4.81 -7.65 -24.32
C ASP A 189 4.12 -8.08 -23.01
N TRP A 190 4.04 -7.21 -22.01
CA TRP A 190 3.10 -7.43 -20.89
C TRP A 190 1.65 -7.53 -21.38
N ILE A 191 0.80 -8.26 -20.65
CA ILE A 191 -0.65 -8.28 -20.88
C ILE A 191 -1.17 -6.85 -20.80
N SER A 192 -1.94 -6.42 -21.80
CA SER A 192 -2.48 -5.06 -21.85
C SER A 192 -3.90 -5.02 -21.27
N HIS A 193 -4.29 -3.91 -20.63
CA HIS A 193 -5.58 -3.81 -19.93
C HIS A 193 -6.82 -4.24 -20.78
N PRO A 194 -7.03 -3.76 -22.03
CA PRO A 194 -8.17 -4.20 -22.85
C PRO A 194 -8.02 -5.61 -23.44
N GLU A 195 -6.81 -6.16 -23.49
CA GLU A 195 -6.57 -7.58 -23.81
C GLU A 195 -7.05 -8.43 -22.64
N ALA A 196 -6.66 -8.10 -21.40
CA ALA A 196 -7.14 -8.77 -20.19
C ALA A 196 -8.68 -8.71 -20.08
N GLY A 197 -9.29 -7.55 -20.34
CA GLY A 197 -10.75 -7.41 -20.33
C GLY A 197 -11.46 -8.35 -21.32
N GLN A 198 -10.96 -8.45 -22.56
CA GLN A 198 -11.53 -9.34 -23.58
C GLN A 198 -11.24 -10.83 -23.31
N ALA A 199 -10.04 -11.12 -22.78
CA ALA A 199 -9.62 -12.46 -22.37
C ALA A 199 -10.49 -13.01 -21.22
N LEU A 200 -10.72 -12.20 -20.19
CA LEU A 200 -11.56 -12.56 -19.05
C LEU A 200 -13.03 -12.71 -19.47
N ASP A 201 -13.57 -11.81 -20.29
CA ASP A 201 -14.92 -11.96 -20.87
C ASP A 201 -15.04 -13.26 -21.70
N HIS A 202 -13.98 -13.65 -22.42
CA HIS A 202 -13.94 -14.89 -23.20
C HIS A 202 -13.90 -16.14 -22.31
N LEU A 203 -13.06 -16.16 -21.27
CA LEU A 203 -12.96 -17.26 -20.32
C LEU A 203 -14.27 -17.45 -19.55
N ALA A 204 -14.94 -16.36 -19.15
CA ALA A 204 -16.28 -16.42 -18.56
C ALA A 204 -17.36 -16.95 -19.53
N ALA A 205 -17.19 -16.74 -20.84
CA ALA A 205 -18.11 -17.23 -21.87
C ALA A 205 -17.87 -18.70 -22.27
N GLU A 206 -16.62 -19.20 -22.23
CA GLU A 206 -16.29 -20.60 -22.51
C GLU A 206 -16.45 -21.51 -21.26
N TYR A 207 -16.10 -21.02 -20.07
CA TYR A 207 -16.15 -21.75 -18.80
C TYR A 207 -17.17 -21.17 -17.79
N PRO A 208 -18.45 -20.93 -18.16
CA PRO A 208 -19.43 -20.23 -17.31
C PRO A 208 -19.85 -21.01 -16.05
N ASP A 209 -19.55 -22.30 -15.98
CA ASP A 209 -19.76 -23.14 -14.78
C ASP A 209 -18.57 -23.03 -13.78
N ARG A 210 -17.53 -22.24 -14.10
CA ARG A 210 -16.32 -22.03 -13.27
C ARG A 210 -15.87 -20.58 -13.08
N VAL A 211 -15.93 -19.78 -14.14
CA VAL A 211 -15.41 -18.41 -14.17
C VAL A 211 -16.57 -17.41 -14.16
N ARG A 212 -16.49 -16.39 -13.29
CA ARG A 212 -17.38 -15.22 -13.31
C ARG A 212 -16.50 -13.97 -13.38
N VAL A 213 -16.90 -12.98 -14.17
CA VAL A 213 -16.13 -11.74 -14.37
C VAL A 213 -17.04 -10.53 -14.18
N HIS A 214 -16.55 -9.55 -13.42
CA HIS A 214 -17.25 -8.30 -13.12
C HIS A 214 -16.47 -7.09 -13.61
N ARG A 215 -17.20 -5.98 -13.77
CA ARG A 215 -16.67 -4.62 -13.92
C ARG A 215 -17.23 -3.81 -12.76
N ILE A 216 -16.41 -3.53 -11.75
CA ILE A 216 -16.88 -3.03 -10.45
C ILE A 216 -16.86 -1.50 -10.34
N GLY A 217 -16.04 -0.86 -11.16
CA GLY A 217 -15.87 0.59 -11.23
C GLY A 217 -14.93 0.98 -12.37
N GLN A 218 -14.43 2.20 -12.34
CA GLN A 218 -13.44 2.73 -13.29
C GLN A 218 -12.43 3.61 -12.54
N GLY A 219 -11.20 3.75 -13.06
CA GLY A 219 -10.24 4.76 -12.58
C GLY A 219 -10.63 6.19 -13.03
N PRO A 220 -10.02 7.25 -12.47
CA PRO A 220 -10.28 8.63 -12.90
C PRO A 220 -10.15 8.88 -14.42
N GLY A 221 -9.22 8.19 -15.09
CA GLY A 221 -9.02 8.22 -16.54
C GLY A 221 -8.10 9.34 -17.05
N TRP A 222 -7.11 8.98 -17.87
CA TRP A 222 -6.21 9.93 -18.53
C TRP A 222 -6.90 10.68 -19.70
N GLN A 223 -6.26 11.74 -20.23
CA GLN A 223 -6.68 12.31 -21.51
C GLN A 223 -6.34 11.35 -22.66
N ASN A 224 -7.30 11.10 -23.54
CA ASN A 224 -7.11 10.29 -24.75
C ASN A 224 -6.93 11.19 -25.98
N PHE A 225 -5.69 11.35 -26.45
CA PHE A 225 -5.31 12.16 -27.61
C PHE A 225 -5.84 11.63 -28.95
N TYR A 226 -6.26 10.36 -29.02
CA TYR A 226 -6.82 9.75 -30.23
C TYR A 226 -8.32 9.99 -30.35
N THR A 227 -9.10 9.78 -29.28
CA THR A 227 -10.56 10.03 -29.30
C THR A 227 -10.91 11.50 -29.04
N GLY A 228 -10.06 12.22 -28.30
CA GLY A 228 -10.32 13.57 -27.81
C GLY A 228 -11.17 13.61 -26.53
N GLU A 229 -11.19 12.52 -25.76
CA GLU A 229 -11.89 12.40 -24.48
C GLU A 229 -10.96 12.77 -23.30
N GLU A 230 -11.53 13.42 -22.29
CA GLU A 230 -10.82 14.08 -21.18
C GLU A 230 -11.80 14.22 -19.99
N PRO A 231 -11.76 13.32 -19.00
CA PRO A 231 -10.99 12.06 -18.95
C PRO A 231 -11.55 10.97 -19.88
N ASP A 232 -10.80 9.87 -20.03
CA ASP A 232 -11.24 8.58 -20.60
C ASP A 232 -11.11 7.45 -19.54
N PRO A 233 -12.10 7.27 -18.64
CA PRO A 233 -12.09 6.29 -17.55
C PRO A 233 -12.02 4.83 -18.02
N GLN A 234 -11.12 4.04 -17.43
CA GLN A 234 -10.89 2.64 -17.80
C GLN A 234 -11.47 1.69 -16.74
N ASP A 235 -12.06 0.56 -17.18
CA ASP A 235 -12.75 -0.42 -16.31
C ASP A 235 -11.84 -1.10 -15.28
N ILE A 236 -12.37 -1.35 -14.08
CA ILE A 236 -11.75 -2.20 -13.05
C ILE A 236 -12.36 -3.60 -13.11
N TYR A 237 -11.52 -4.61 -13.35
CA TYR A 237 -11.94 -5.99 -13.52
C TYR A 237 -11.81 -6.82 -12.24
N VAL A 238 -12.75 -7.74 -12.06
CA VAL A 238 -12.64 -8.83 -11.08
C VAL A 238 -12.93 -10.15 -11.77
N ALA A 239 -12.12 -11.17 -11.47
CA ALA A 239 -12.31 -12.54 -11.94
C ALA A 239 -12.45 -13.48 -10.74
N GLU A 240 -13.62 -14.11 -10.59
CA GLU A 240 -13.90 -15.16 -9.61
C GLU A 240 -13.74 -16.55 -10.25
N LEU A 241 -13.18 -17.49 -9.50
CA LEU A 241 -12.97 -18.87 -9.92
C LEU A 241 -13.34 -19.85 -8.79
N THR A 242 -14.27 -20.77 -9.06
CA THR A 242 -14.59 -21.92 -8.19
C THR A 242 -15.34 -23.00 -8.98
N ASN A 243 -15.38 -24.25 -8.52
CA ASN A 243 -16.32 -25.23 -9.08
C ASN A 243 -17.74 -24.90 -8.61
N ASP A 244 -18.71 -24.96 -9.53
CA ASP A 244 -20.11 -24.58 -9.31
C ASP A 244 -20.34 -23.07 -9.00
N ILE A 245 -19.62 -22.17 -9.70
CA ILE A 245 -19.73 -20.68 -9.63
C ILE A 245 -21.17 -20.12 -9.83
N GLN A 246 -22.10 -20.95 -10.29
CA GLN A 246 -23.51 -20.64 -10.53
C GLN A 246 -24.45 -21.08 -9.38
N ASP A 247 -23.97 -21.84 -8.38
CA ASP A 247 -24.71 -22.11 -7.14
C ASP A 247 -24.33 -21.08 -6.08
N GLU A 248 -25.11 -19.99 -6.05
CA GLU A 248 -24.91 -18.88 -5.12
C GLU A 248 -24.93 -19.30 -3.64
N ALA A 249 -25.58 -20.42 -3.27
CA ALA A 249 -25.51 -20.90 -1.89
C ALA A 249 -24.15 -21.53 -1.59
N SER A 250 -23.60 -22.32 -2.51
CA SER A 250 -22.25 -22.87 -2.36
C SER A 250 -21.18 -21.78 -2.46
N PHE A 251 -21.37 -20.77 -3.32
CA PHE A 251 -20.43 -19.66 -3.47
C PHE A 251 -20.25 -18.87 -2.17
N GLN A 252 -21.34 -18.63 -1.44
CA GLN A 252 -21.29 -17.92 -0.15
C GLN A 252 -20.84 -18.82 1.01
N GLU A 253 -21.03 -20.15 0.94
CA GLU A 253 -20.55 -21.10 1.97
C GLU A 253 -19.04 -21.45 1.87
N LYS A 254 -18.36 -21.19 0.74
CA LYS A 254 -16.91 -21.40 0.56
C LYS A 254 -16.09 -20.17 0.95
N ASP A 255 -14.88 -20.37 1.49
CA ASP A 255 -13.97 -19.28 1.88
C ASP A 255 -13.21 -18.69 0.68
N LYS A 256 -12.79 -17.41 0.78
CA LYS A 256 -12.19 -16.64 -0.33
C LYS A 256 -10.69 -16.41 -0.10
N ALA A 257 -9.90 -16.73 -1.13
CA ALA A 257 -8.55 -16.23 -1.32
C ALA A 257 -8.59 -15.07 -2.35
N VAL A 258 -8.22 -13.87 -1.93
CA VAL A 258 -8.26 -12.66 -2.76
C VAL A 258 -6.84 -12.22 -3.14
N PHE A 259 -6.62 -12.00 -4.44
CA PHE A 259 -5.36 -11.55 -5.01
C PHE A 259 -5.55 -10.22 -5.73
N ILE A 260 -5.09 -9.14 -5.11
CA ILE A 260 -5.02 -7.82 -5.74
C ILE A 260 -3.79 -7.80 -6.65
N VAL A 261 -3.97 -7.40 -7.91
CA VAL A 261 -2.92 -7.46 -8.93
C VAL A 261 -2.83 -6.15 -9.69
N GLY A 262 -1.63 -5.54 -9.66
CA GLY A 262 -1.41 -4.23 -10.27
C GLY A 262 -2.19 -3.11 -9.55
N ILE A 263 -2.06 -3.03 -8.22
CA ILE A 263 -2.42 -1.81 -7.47
C ILE A 263 -1.59 -0.62 -7.95
N HIS A 264 -0.29 -0.83 -8.16
CA HIS A 264 0.55 0.09 -8.91
C HIS A 264 0.66 -0.39 -10.36
N GLY A 265 0.41 0.50 -11.32
CA GLY A 265 0.33 0.11 -12.73
C GLY A 265 1.64 -0.46 -13.30
N ASN A 266 2.78 -0.06 -12.74
CA ASN A 266 4.14 -0.49 -13.08
C ASN A 266 4.62 -1.80 -12.43
N GLU A 267 3.81 -2.41 -11.57
CA GLU A 267 4.19 -3.59 -10.78
C GLU A 267 3.54 -4.84 -11.39
N ARG A 268 4.08 -5.24 -12.54
CA ARG A 268 3.37 -6.09 -13.53
C ARG A 268 3.24 -7.57 -13.19
N ALA A 269 4.20 -8.14 -12.45
CA ALA A 269 4.33 -9.59 -12.30
C ALA A 269 3.07 -10.25 -11.68
N GLY A 270 2.34 -9.54 -10.81
CA GLY A 270 1.08 -10.04 -10.23
C GLY A 270 0.00 -10.30 -11.28
N VAL A 271 -0.13 -9.39 -12.25
CA VAL A 271 -1.06 -9.57 -13.39
C VAL A 271 -0.58 -10.67 -14.32
N GLU A 272 0.72 -10.71 -14.64
CA GLU A 272 1.29 -11.72 -15.54
C GLU A 272 1.11 -13.16 -15.02
N ALA A 273 1.27 -13.37 -13.70
CA ALA A 273 0.99 -14.65 -13.07
C ALA A 273 -0.52 -14.92 -12.97
N GLY A 274 -1.29 -13.99 -12.40
CA GLY A 274 -2.71 -14.18 -12.09
C GLY A 274 -3.57 -14.47 -13.32
N SER A 275 -3.40 -13.70 -14.40
CA SER A 275 -4.17 -13.90 -15.64
C SER A 275 -3.94 -15.28 -16.27
N ARG A 276 -2.71 -15.79 -16.27
CA ARG A 276 -2.38 -17.13 -16.78
C ARG A 276 -2.97 -18.24 -15.92
N ILE A 277 -2.87 -18.10 -14.59
CA ILE A 277 -3.47 -19.05 -13.63
C ILE A 277 -4.99 -19.13 -13.82
N VAL A 278 -5.68 -18.01 -14.05
CA VAL A 278 -7.13 -18.01 -14.34
C VAL A 278 -7.47 -18.84 -15.58
N GLU A 279 -6.70 -18.73 -16.68
CA GLU A 279 -6.92 -19.55 -17.88
C GLU A 279 -6.65 -21.03 -17.64
N GLU A 280 -5.46 -21.38 -17.11
CA GLU A 280 -5.07 -22.76 -16.86
C GLU A 280 -6.06 -23.46 -15.91
N ALA A 281 -6.48 -22.77 -14.85
CA ALA A 281 -7.38 -23.33 -13.86
C ALA A 281 -8.83 -23.41 -14.36
N ALA A 282 -9.28 -22.49 -15.22
CA ALA A 282 -10.56 -22.61 -15.92
C ALA A 282 -10.60 -23.88 -16.78
N LYS A 283 -9.56 -24.10 -17.62
CA LYS A 283 -9.39 -25.29 -18.48
C LYS A 283 -9.24 -26.60 -17.69
N GLY A 284 -8.68 -26.56 -16.48
CA GLY A 284 -8.35 -27.76 -15.70
C GLY A 284 -6.91 -28.26 -15.88
N GLU A 285 -5.99 -27.36 -16.23
CA GLU A 285 -4.60 -27.66 -16.57
C GLU A 285 -3.64 -27.37 -15.39
N ALA A 286 -3.97 -26.43 -14.49
CA ALA A 286 -3.28 -26.21 -13.22
C ALA A 286 -3.85 -27.11 -12.09
N GLU A 287 -3.29 -28.30 -11.88
CA GLU A 287 -3.76 -29.28 -10.87
C GLU A 287 -3.68 -28.71 -9.43
N GLU A 288 -2.69 -27.86 -9.15
CA GLU A 288 -2.45 -27.25 -7.85
C GLU A 288 -3.52 -26.25 -7.41
N PHE A 289 -4.17 -25.55 -8.34
CA PHE A 289 -5.31 -24.67 -8.04
C PHE A 289 -6.64 -25.41 -8.21
N THR A 290 -6.79 -26.22 -9.27
CA THR A 290 -8.08 -26.82 -9.62
C THR A 290 -8.56 -27.93 -8.69
N SER A 291 -7.66 -28.48 -7.86
CA SER A 291 -8.01 -29.40 -6.77
C SER A 291 -8.66 -28.70 -5.57
N LEU A 292 -8.43 -27.39 -5.39
CA LEU A 292 -8.92 -26.59 -4.26
C LEU A 292 -10.31 -25.98 -4.54
N LEU A 293 -10.70 -25.86 -5.81
CA LEU A 293 -11.93 -25.17 -6.24
C LEU A 293 -13.24 -25.87 -5.82
N ASP A 294 -13.19 -27.09 -5.27
CA ASP A 294 -14.35 -27.71 -4.61
C ASP A 294 -14.63 -27.08 -3.23
N ASP A 295 -13.60 -26.58 -2.55
CA ASP A 295 -13.66 -26.11 -1.16
C ASP A 295 -13.56 -24.56 -1.02
N ILE A 296 -12.83 -23.86 -1.92
CA ILE A 296 -12.65 -22.39 -1.88
C ILE A 296 -13.11 -21.66 -3.16
N VAL A 297 -13.18 -20.32 -3.07
CA VAL A 297 -13.23 -19.38 -4.20
C VAL A 297 -11.90 -18.62 -4.29
N ILE A 298 -11.34 -18.49 -5.49
CA ILE A 298 -10.19 -17.63 -5.74
C ILE A 298 -10.64 -16.40 -6.53
N VAL A 299 -10.22 -15.21 -6.12
CA VAL A 299 -10.67 -13.92 -6.69
C VAL A 299 -9.47 -13.06 -7.06
N TRP A 300 -9.36 -12.62 -8.32
CA TRP A 300 -8.35 -11.66 -8.76
C TRP A 300 -8.97 -10.29 -9.03
N VAL A 301 -8.36 -9.22 -8.52
CA VAL A 301 -8.87 -7.84 -8.61
C VAL A 301 -7.82 -6.94 -9.27
N TYR A 302 -8.19 -6.29 -10.38
CA TYR A 302 -7.27 -5.55 -11.26
C TYR A 302 -7.51 -4.03 -11.12
N ILE A 303 -6.98 -3.40 -10.05
CA ILE A 303 -7.55 -2.16 -9.51
C ILE A 303 -7.05 -0.83 -10.10
N ASN A 304 -5.84 -0.77 -10.67
CA ASN A 304 -5.32 0.47 -11.28
C ASN A 304 -5.19 0.34 -12.81
N PRO A 305 -6.29 0.58 -13.55
CA PRO A 305 -6.27 0.51 -15.00
C PRO A 305 -5.61 1.74 -15.64
N ASP A 306 -5.52 2.86 -14.94
CA ASP A 306 -4.94 4.12 -15.44
C ASP A 306 -3.41 4.05 -15.53
N GLY A 307 -2.75 3.62 -14.45
CA GLY A 307 -1.30 3.39 -14.43
C GLY A 307 -0.86 2.29 -15.40
N TRP A 308 -1.75 1.34 -15.68
CA TRP A 308 -1.55 0.28 -16.67
C TRP A 308 -1.75 0.77 -18.12
N THR A 309 -2.70 1.66 -18.38
CA THR A 309 -3.02 2.12 -19.76
C THR A 309 -2.12 3.26 -20.26
N VAL A 310 -1.60 4.12 -19.39
CA VAL A 310 -0.78 5.31 -19.78
C VAL A 310 0.51 4.98 -20.56
N ARG A 311 0.96 3.72 -20.54
CA ARG A 311 2.07 3.23 -21.39
C ARG A 311 1.77 3.28 -22.89
N LYS A 312 0.52 3.52 -23.31
CA LYS A 312 0.11 3.52 -24.73
C LYS A 312 0.08 4.96 -25.29
N PRO A 313 0.67 5.25 -26.47
CA PRO A 313 0.87 6.63 -26.96
C PRO A 313 -0.36 7.53 -27.12
N GLN A 314 -1.57 6.97 -27.13
CA GLN A 314 -2.81 7.76 -27.16
C GLN A 314 -3.23 8.33 -25.80
N PHE A 315 -2.70 7.85 -24.67
CA PHE A 315 -3.04 8.37 -23.35
C PHE A 315 -1.97 9.35 -22.84
N GLY A 316 -2.38 10.27 -21.95
CA GLY A 316 -1.43 11.05 -21.18
C GLY A 316 -2.01 12.32 -20.52
N PRO A 317 -1.16 13.33 -20.24
CA PRO A 317 0.27 13.42 -20.62
C PRO A 317 1.12 12.25 -20.09
N ASN A 318 2.17 11.86 -20.82
CA ASN A 318 3.08 10.79 -20.39
C ASN A 318 3.86 11.25 -19.14
N PRO A 319 3.65 10.65 -17.95
CA PRO A 319 4.21 11.17 -16.70
C PRO A 319 5.74 11.07 -16.63
N TYR A 320 6.36 10.16 -17.41
CA TYR A 320 7.81 9.98 -17.45
C TYR A 320 8.48 10.62 -18.68
N ALA A 321 7.77 11.50 -19.41
CA ALA A 321 8.33 12.21 -20.57
C ALA A 321 9.52 13.12 -20.21
N SER A 322 9.55 13.59 -18.95
CA SER A 322 10.66 14.29 -18.29
C SER A 322 11.91 13.42 -18.14
N PHE A 323 11.72 12.14 -17.81
CA PHE A 323 12.73 11.24 -17.27
C PHE A 323 13.36 10.33 -18.34
N PHE A 324 12.57 9.44 -18.95
CA PHE A 324 13.09 8.56 -20.01
C PHE A 324 13.31 9.32 -21.33
N GLY A 325 12.53 10.39 -21.55
CA GLY A 325 12.47 11.11 -22.82
C GLY A 325 11.75 10.34 -23.94
N SER A 326 11.46 11.02 -25.05
CA SER A 326 11.00 10.37 -26.28
C SER A 326 12.06 9.38 -26.79
N PRO A 327 11.69 8.15 -27.23
CA PRO A 327 10.34 7.66 -27.55
C PRO A 327 9.66 6.83 -26.44
N HIS A 328 10.13 6.90 -25.19
CA HIS A 328 9.76 5.94 -24.17
C HIS A 328 8.41 6.25 -23.50
N TYR A 329 7.60 5.21 -23.37
CA TYR A 329 6.37 5.19 -22.58
C TYR A 329 6.50 4.05 -21.57
N GLY A 330 6.12 4.32 -20.33
CA GLY A 330 6.15 3.34 -19.23
C GLY A 330 4.79 3.25 -18.55
N HIS A 331 4.61 2.21 -17.75
CA HIS A 331 3.51 2.12 -16.80
C HIS A 331 3.74 3.12 -15.65
N TYR A 332 2.67 3.69 -15.07
CA TYR A 332 2.74 4.62 -13.95
C TYR A 332 2.27 3.97 -12.64
N ARG A 333 2.78 4.47 -11.51
CA ARG A 333 2.50 3.90 -10.18
C ARG A 333 1.09 4.24 -9.71
N GLY A 334 0.73 5.53 -9.66
CA GLY A 334 -0.57 6.01 -9.23
C GLY A 334 -1.68 5.82 -10.27
N ASN A 335 -2.84 6.43 -10.02
CA ASN A 335 -3.95 6.53 -10.98
C ASN A 335 -3.89 7.85 -11.79
N ALA A 336 -4.88 8.15 -12.64
CA ALA A 336 -4.85 9.37 -13.47
C ALA A 336 -5.09 10.69 -12.70
N SER A 337 -5.37 10.63 -11.39
CA SER A 337 -5.39 11.79 -10.50
C SER A 337 -4.10 11.94 -9.69
N GLU A 338 -3.02 11.29 -10.14
CA GLU A 338 -1.63 11.42 -9.65
C GLU A 338 -1.40 11.01 -8.17
N VAL A 339 -2.33 10.25 -7.56
CA VAL A 339 -2.20 9.73 -6.19
C VAL A 339 -1.66 8.29 -6.14
N ASP A 340 -0.83 7.96 -5.13
CA ASP A 340 -0.42 6.57 -4.84
C ASP A 340 -1.64 5.76 -4.39
N THR A 341 -2.03 4.77 -5.19
CA THR A 341 -3.25 3.98 -4.99
C THR A 341 -3.21 3.14 -3.72
N ASN A 342 -2.03 2.80 -3.18
CA ASN A 342 -1.88 2.09 -1.92
C ASN A 342 -1.72 3.04 -0.70
N ARG A 343 -2.31 4.24 -0.76
CA ARG A 343 -2.45 5.17 0.37
C ARG A 343 -3.91 5.64 0.62
N GLN A 344 -4.87 5.13 -0.15
CA GLN A 344 -6.23 5.69 -0.25
C GLN A 344 -7.33 4.87 0.43
N TYR A 345 -7.01 3.92 1.31
CA TYR A 345 -7.98 3.04 1.97
C TYR A 345 -8.40 3.53 3.37
N PRO A 346 -9.63 3.23 3.84
CA PRO A 346 -10.15 3.72 5.12
C PRO A 346 -9.63 2.90 6.32
N THR A 347 -8.34 3.03 6.63
CA THR A 347 -7.66 2.34 7.74
C THR A 347 -8.00 2.93 9.10
N ILE A 348 -8.25 2.08 10.11
CA ILE A 348 -8.36 2.50 11.53
C ILE A 348 -7.07 3.13 12.06
N GLY A 349 -7.19 3.91 13.13
CA GLY A 349 -6.08 4.66 13.70
C GLY A 349 -5.73 5.90 12.89
N TRP A 350 -4.46 6.28 12.85
CA TRP A 350 -4.03 7.58 12.29
C TRP A 350 -4.26 7.69 10.77
N ALA A 351 -5.04 8.68 10.35
CA ALA A 351 -5.26 9.04 8.95
C ALA A 351 -4.47 10.30 8.57
N ASN A 352 -3.63 10.19 7.53
CA ASN A 352 -2.90 11.33 6.97
C ASN A 352 -3.89 12.31 6.29
N PRO A 353 -3.94 13.60 6.67
CA PRO A 353 -4.85 14.58 6.06
C PRO A 353 -4.49 14.95 4.61
N ALA A 354 -3.35 14.53 4.05
CA ALA A 354 -3.12 14.64 2.61
C ALA A 354 -4.00 13.64 1.82
N PHE A 355 -3.91 12.35 2.16
CA PHE A 355 -4.55 11.22 1.47
C PHE A 355 -6.09 11.31 1.40
N TRP A 356 -6.66 10.51 0.50
CA TRP A 356 -8.09 10.44 0.17
C TRP A 356 -8.69 9.08 0.58
N PRO A 357 -8.88 8.79 1.88
CA PRO A 357 -9.41 7.50 2.33
C PRO A 357 -10.83 7.23 1.80
N ALA A 358 -10.97 6.15 1.03
CA ALA A 358 -12.15 5.83 0.23
C ALA A 358 -13.15 4.91 0.95
N ASP A 359 -13.98 5.46 1.84
CA ASP A 359 -15.06 4.70 2.49
C ASP A 359 -16.34 4.71 1.64
N HIS A 360 -16.51 3.66 0.83
CA HIS A 360 -17.64 3.51 -0.08
C HIS A 360 -18.99 3.51 0.64
N GLY A 361 -19.83 4.50 0.31
CA GLY A 361 -21.18 4.70 0.85
C GLY A 361 -21.31 5.90 1.80
N ASN A 362 -20.21 6.38 2.38
CA ASN A 362 -20.18 7.56 3.25
C ASN A 362 -19.42 8.77 2.67
N ALA A 363 -18.66 8.58 1.58
CA ALA A 363 -17.87 9.62 0.95
C ALA A 363 -18.73 10.85 0.50
N PRO A 364 -18.27 12.10 0.75
CA PRO A 364 -18.99 13.30 0.35
C PRO A 364 -18.80 13.68 -1.13
N ASP A 365 -19.85 14.26 -1.74
CA ASP A 365 -19.84 14.86 -3.10
C ASP A 365 -18.65 15.80 -3.37
N VAL A 366 -18.12 16.46 -2.33
CA VAL A 366 -16.94 17.34 -2.35
C VAL A 366 -16.20 17.19 -1.02
N ARG A 367 -14.89 16.96 -1.05
CA ARG A 367 -14.05 16.83 0.17
C ARG A 367 -13.85 18.20 0.85
N PRO A 368 -13.96 18.32 2.19
CA PRO A 368 -13.66 19.56 2.90
C PRO A 368 -12.25 20.10 2.58
N GLY A 369 -12.16 21.37 2.20
CA GLY A 369 -10.89 22.01 1.78
C GLY A 369 -10.58 21.93 0.29
N TYR A 370 -11.36 21.19 -0.51
CA TYR A 370 -11.14 20.98 -1.95
C TYR A 370 -12.35 21.44 -2.80
N ASP A 371 -12.15 21.55 -4.11
CA ASP A 371 -13.20 21.83 -5.12
C ASP A 371 -13.71 20.53 -5.81
N VAL A 372 -13.24 19.35 -5.39
CA VAL A 372 -13.54 18.01 -5.97
C VAL A 372 -13.95 16.98 -4.90
N GLY A 373 -14.62 15.90 -5.31
CA GLY A 373 -15.05 14.78 -4.47
C GLY A 373 -14.13 13.56 -4.51
N TYR A 374 -14.48 12.51 -3.77
CA TYR A 374 -13.69 11.27 -3.78
C TYR A 374 -13.88 10.48 -5.09
N ASP A 375 -15.07 10.53 -5.72
CA ASP A 375 -15.31 9.94 -7.04
C ASP A 375 -14.47 10.60 -8.18
N ASP A 376 -13.93 11.81 -7.97
CA ASP A 376 -13.06 12.50 -8.94
C ASP A 376 -11.56 12.10 -8.79
N VAL A 377 -11.17 11.47 -7.69
CA VAL A 377 -9.75 11.25 -7.32
C VAL A 377 -9.42 9.78 -7.04
N VAL A 378 -10.34 9.07 -6.37
CA VAL A 378 -10.17 7.67 -5.92
C VAL A 378 -11.43 6.78 -6.19
N PRO A 379 -12.09 6.87 -7.36
CA PRO A 379 -13.22 5.99 -7.72
C PRO A 379 -12.79 4.51 -7.81
N ASP A 380 -11.50 4.26 -7.98
CA ASP A 380 -10.86 2.95 -8.00
C ASP A 380 -10.81 2.28 -6.63
N ALA A 381 -10.31 2.99 -5.61
CA ALA A 381 -10.35 2.53 -4.23
C ALA A 381 -11.80 2.43 -3.72
N LEU A 382 -12.67 3.38 -4.07
CA LEU A 382 -14.11 3.34 -3.74
C LEU A 382 -14.79 2.08 -4.32
N ALA A 383 -14.57 1.75 -5.59
CA ALA A 383 -15.13 0.56 -6.21
C ALA A 383 -14.58 -0.73 -5.58
N THR A 384 -13.28 -0.76 -5.29
CA THR A 384 -12.59 -1.91 -4.67
C THR A 384 -13.11 -2.18 -3.26
N VAL A 385 -13.20 -1.16 -2.41
CA VAL A 385 -13.80 -1.25 -1.06
C VAL A 385 -15.27 -1.62 -1.13
N GLY A 386 -16.02 -1.04 -2.08
CA GLY A 386 -17.44 -1.31 -2.28
C GLY A 386 -17.74 -2.76 -2.64
N HIS A 387 -16.93 -3.37 -3.50
CA HIS A 387 -17.12 -4.75 -3.96
C HIS A 387 -16.55 -5.80 -2.99
N LEU A 388 -15.37 -5.58 -2.38
CA LEU A 388 -14.80 -6.56 -1.45
C LEU A 388 -15.66 -6.74 -0.18
N ARG A 389 -16.41 -5.70 0.22
CA ARG A 389 -17.45 -5.77 1.26
C ARG A 389 -18.73 -6.51 0.86
N GLU A 390 -18.81 -7.08 -0.36
CA GLU A 390 -19.90 -7.98 -0.78
C GLU A 390 -19.63 -9.46 -0.42
N TYR A 391 -18.47 -9.79 0.16
CA TYR A 391 -18.08 -11.12 0.59
C TYR A 391 -18.09 -11.24 2.13
N ASP A 392 -18.77 -12.26 2.67
CA ASP A 392 -18.92 -12.51 4.12
C ASP A 392 -17.74 -13.32 4.75
N ASN A 393 -16.73 -13.75 3.97
CA ASN A 393 -15.64 -14.64 4.44
C ASN A 393 -14.38 -14.63 3.55
N ILE A 394 -13.54 -13.61 3.69
CA ILE A 394 -12.21 -13.54 3.08
C ILE A 394 -11.16 -13.95 4.12
N GLU A 395 -10.60 -15.15 4.00
CA GLU A 395 -9.57 -15.66 4.92
C GLU A 395 -8.21 -15.03 4.63
N TYR A 396 -7.86 -14.90 3.35
CA TYR A 396 -6.60 -14.31 2.89
C TYR A 396 -6.83 -13.22 1.84
N LEU A 397 -6.16 -12.09 1.98
CA LEU A 397 -6.04 -11.08 0.94
C LEU A 397 -4.57 -10.69 0.74
N CYS A 398 -4.04 -10.95 -0.44
CA CYS A 398 -2.65 -10.68 -0.81
C CYS A 398 -2.59 -9.64 -1.94
N ASP A 399 -1.70 -8.66 -1.81
CA ASP A 399 -1.55 -7.54 -2.76
C ASP A 399 -0.16 -7.57 -3.39
N TYR A 400 -0.10 -7.79 -4.71
CA TYR A 400 1.13 -8.13 -5.42
C TYR A 400 1.83 -6.91 -6.00
N HIS A 401 2.89 -6.48 -5.31
CA HIS A 401 3.74 -5.33 -5.63
C HIS A 401 4.97 -5.71 -6.47
N MET A 402 5.87 -4.75 -6.75
CA MET A 402 7.25 -5.01 -7.17
C MET A 402 8.19 -3.87 -6.78
N MET A 403 9.41 -4.22 -6.36
CA MET A 403 10.48 -3.29 -5.99
C MET A 403 11.66 -3.29 -6.99
N GLY A 404 12.62 -2.39 -6.78
CA GLY A 404 13.81 -2.21 -7.61
C GLY A 404 14.83 -3.36 -7.48
N PHE A 405 15.98 -3.09 -6.88
CA PHE A 405 16.94 -4.12 -6.47
C PHE A 405 16.91 -4.25 -4.94
N ALA A 406 16.95 -5.48 -4.43
CA ALA A 406 17.01 -5.78 -3.00
C ALA A 406 17.88 -7.02 -2.74
N ASP A 407 18.28 -7.21 -1.49
CA ASP A 407 19.09 -8.37 -1.06
C ASP A 407 18.32 -9.71 -1.19
N THR A 408 16.99 -9.67 -1.33
CA THR A 408 16.11 -10.84 -1.46
C THR A 408 15.29 -10.78 -2.75
N MET A 409 15.00 -11.94 -3.36
CA MET A 409 14.17 -12.02 -4.57
C MET A 409 12.72 -11.61 -4.31
N VAL A 410 12.11 -12.13 -3.23
CA VAL A 410 10.79 -11.71 -2.72
C VAL A 410 10.88 -11.34 -1.24
N LEU A 411 10.25 -10.24 -0.86
CA LEU A 411 10.18 -9.77 0.52
C LEU A 411 8.70 -9.62 0.91
N ASN A 412 8.18 -10.53 1.73
CA ASN A 412 6.76 -10.54 2.10
C ASN A 412 6.50 -9.60 3.29
N LEU A 413 5.83 -8.48 3.00
CA LEU A 413 5.44 -7.47 3.99
C LEU A 413 4.20 -7.95 4.76
N GLU A 414 4.36 -8.25 6.04
CA GLU A 414 3.26 -8.41 7.00
C GLU A 414 2.58 -7.05 7.23
N SER A 415 1.27 -6.97 7.01
CA SER A 415 0.55 -5.69 7.02
C SER A 415 0.47 -5.04 8.40
N ASN A 416 0.11 -3.75 8.44
CA ASN A 416 -0.12 -3.00 9.68
C ASN A 416 -1.44 -3.34 10.41
N ALA A 417 -2.16 -4.39 9.99
CA ALA A 417 -3.36 -4.87 10.66
C ALA A 417 -3.08 -5.52 12.02
N ALA A 418 -3.95 -5.28 12.99
CA ALA A 418 -3.99 -6.02 14.25
C ALA A 418 -4.50 -7.45 14.04
N TYR A 419 -3.81 -8.45 14.58
CA TYR A 419 -4.22 -9.85 14.53
C TYR A 419 -4.27 -10.46 15.93
N GLU A 420 -5.24 -11.36 16.14
CA GLU A 420 -5.24 -12.30 17.26
C GLU A 420 -4.19 -13.43 17.04
N HIS A 421 -4.19 -14.41 17.94
CA HIS A 421 -3.23 -15.52 17.94
C HIS A 421 -3.23 -16.32 16.62
N ASP A 422 -4.40 -16.77 16.16
CA ASP A 422 -4.51 -17.59 14.94
C ASP A 422 -4.05 -16.82 13.71
N GLY A 423 -4.49 -15.56 13.52
CA GLY A 423 -4.05 -14.71 12.40
C GLY A 423 -2.53 -14.50 12.39
N THR A 424 -1.92 -14.32 13.57
CA THR A 424 -0.45 -14.20 13.72
C THR A 424 0.29 -15.48 13.30
N HIS A 425 -0.32 -16.66 13.48
CA HIS A 425 0.27 -17.95 13.07
C HIS A 425 -0.11 -18.40 11.65
N ASN A 426 -1.25 -17.94 11.13
CA ASN A 426 -1.62 -18.03 9.71
C ASN A 426 -0.59 -17.31 8.83
N LEU A 427 -0.14 -16.15 9.30
CA LEU A 427 0.81 -15.25 8.66
C LEU A 427 2.24 -15.83 8.57
N ASP A 428 2.79 -16.35 9.66
CA ASP A 428 4.12 -16.97 9.65
C ASP A 428 4.12 -18.30 8.88
N GLU A 429 3.10 -19.16 9.05
CA GLU A 429 3.02 -20.45 8.33
C GLU A 429 2.95 -20.25 6.80
N VAL A 430 2.13 -19.32 6.29
CA VAL A 430 2.05 -19.11 4.82
C VAL A 430 3.38 -18.59 4.26
N ASN A 431 4.04 -17.66 4.95
CA ASN A 431 5.36 -17.15 4.53
C ASN A 431 6.42 -18.26 4.51
N ARG A 432 6.46 -19.14 5.52
CA ARG A 432 7.35 -20.30 5.59
C ARG A 432 7.10 -21.31 4.46
N ARG A 433 5.85 -21.48 4.05
CA ARG A 433 5.49 -22.34 2.92
C ARG A 433 5.93 -21.74 1.58
N ILE A 434 5.83 -20.42 1.41
CA ILE A 434 6.28 -19.76 0.18
C ILE A 434 7.82 -19.83 0.04
N ASP A 435 8.58 -19.62 1.12
CA ASP A 435 10.04 -19.90 1.12
C ASP A 435 10.33 -21.36 0.73
N ALA A 436 9.69 -22.32 1.39
CA ALA A 436 9.86 -23.73 1.08
C ALA A 436 9.52 -24.05 -0.39
N ALA A 437 8.48 -23.43 -0.95
CA ALA A 437 8.07 -23.59 -2.35
C ALA A 437 9.09 -23.02 -3.34
N MET A 438 9.64 -21.83 -3.08
CA MET A 438 10.70 -21.22 -3.90
C MET A 438 12.01 -22.00 -3.78
N THR A 439 12.34 -22.46 -2.58
CA THR A 439 13.51 -23.29 -2.29
C THR A 439 13.41 -24.69 -2.95
N ASP A 440 12.24 -25.33 -3.00
CA ASP A 440 12.06 -26.58 -3.75
C ASP A 440 12.09 -26.38 -5.29
N GLN A 441 11.66 -25.22 -5.79
CA GLN A 441 11.69 -24.87 -7.22
C GLN A 441 13.12 -24.57 -7.72
N TRP A 442 13.88 -23.74 -6.99
CA TRP A 442 15.18 -23.23 -7.45
C TRP A 442 16.39 -23.75 -6.65
N GLY A 443 16.21 -24.15 -5.40
CA GLY A 443 17.29 -24.61 -4.50
C GLY A 443 18.13 -23.49 -3.89
N SER A 444 18.45 -22.44 -4.66
CA SER A 444 19.08 -21.19 -4.22
C SER A 444 19.05 -20.13 -5.34
N PRO A 445 19.33 -18.84 -5.06
CA PRO A 445 19.35 -17.78 -6.09
C PRO A 445 20.30 -18.04 -7.26
N GLU A 446 21.37 -18.83 -7.09
CA GLU A 446 22.29 -19.16 -8.19
C GLU A 446 21.64 -19.96 -9.34
N ALA A 447 20.43 -20.51 -9.16
CA ALA A 447 19.68 -21.13 -10.25
C ALA A 447 19.12 -20.12 -11.26
N ILE A 448 18.76 -18.91 -10.80
CA ILE A 448 18.23 -17.81 -11.65
C ILE A 448 19.27 -16.73 -11.95
N ALA A 449 20.43 -16.75 -11.26
CA ALA A 449 21.48 -15.75 -11.35
C ALA A 449 21.94 -15.36 -12.77
N ALA A 450 21.85 -16.27 -13.75
CA ALA A 450 22.19 -15.95 -15.14
C ALA A 450 21.25 -14.87 -15.73
N ASP A 451 19.95 -14.98 -15.43
CA ASP A 451 18.92 -14.06 -15.90
C ASP A 451 18.84 -12.80 -15.02
N THR A 452 19.08 -12.89 -13.70
CA THR A 452 19.14 -11.68 -12.84
C THR A 452 20.34 -10.79 -13.20
N ILE A 453 21.53 -11.37 -13.37
CA ILE A 453 22.75 -10.65 -13.78
C ILE A 453 22.58 -9.99 -15.17
N ARG A 454 21.72 -10.57 -16.01
CA ARG A 454 21.40 -10.07 -17.34
C ARG A 454 20.37 -8.93 -17.27
N ALA A 455 19.25 -9.13 -16.58
CA ALA A 455 18.21 -8.12 -16.39
C ALA A 455 18.69 -6.91 -15.58
N GLY A 456 19.69 -7.07 -14.70
CA GLY A 456 20.38 -5.96 -14.05
C GLY A 456 21.15 -5.08 -15.04
N LYS A 457 21.80 -5.67 -16.04
CA LYS A 457 22.57 -4.92 -17.07
C LYS A 457 21.71 -4.36 -18.20
N ASP A 458 20.49 -4.85 -18.30
CA ASP A 458 19.52 -4.56 -19.36
C ASP A 458 18.41 -3.61 -18.89
N THR A 459 18.36 -3.26 -17.59
CA THR A 459 17.52 -2.16 -17.09
C THR A 459 18.16 -0.80 -17.38
N ILE A 460 17.31 0.23 -17.56
CA ILE A 460 17.70 1.61 -17.93
C ILE A 460 18.67 2.23 -16.89
N PHE A 461 18.54 1.82 -15.64
CA PHE A 461 19.30 2.31 -14.49
C PHE A 461 20.73 1.72 -14.41
N GLY A 462 20.90 0.48 -14.90
CA GLY A 462 22.15 -0.27 -14.89
C GLY A 462 22.59 -0.75 -13.49
N ASP A 463 22.54 -2.05 -13.26
CA ASP A 463 23.14 -2.73 -12.10
C ASP A 463 24.63 -2.36 -11.92
N PRO A 464 25.06 -1.94 -10.71
CA PRO A 464 26.44 -1.57 -10.45
C PRO A 464 27.45 -2.74 -10.42
N ASP A 465 27.07 -3.98 -10.08
CA ASP A 465 28.07 -5.03 -9.78
C ASP A 465 27.66 -6.53 -9.95
N ASN A 466 26.81 -6.88 -10.93
CA ASN A 466 26.34 -8.24 -11.27
C ASN A 466 25.28 -8.79 -10.29
N TYR A 467 24.12 -8.13 -10.24
CA TYR A 467 23.02 -8.44 -9.33
C TYR A 467 22.55 -9.91 -9.33
N VAL A 468 22.59 -10.51 -8.14
CA VAL A 468 21.92 -11.74 -7.71
C VAL A 468 21.46 -11.47 -6.27
N PRO A 469 20.22 -11.76 -5.87
CA PRO A 469 19.82 -11.66 -4.47
C PRO A 469 20.55 -12.73 -3.63
N ASP A 470 20.82 -12.43 -2.36
CA ASP A 470 21.44 -13.34 -1.41
C ASP A 470 20.45 -14.46 -0.99
N GLU A 471 19.14 -14.15 -0.90
CA GLU A 471 18.08 -15.11 -0.49
C GLU A 471 16.86 -15.08 -1.44
N LEU A 472 16.06 -16.16 -1.43
CA LEU A 472 14.85 -16.28 -2.28
C LEU A 472 13.63 -15.61 -1.66
N LEU A 473 13.38 -15.84 -0.37
CA LEU A 473 12.32 -15.16 0.37
C LEU A 473 12.76 -14.84 1.80
N ASP A 474 12.40 -13.64 2.26
CA ASP A 474 12.34 -13.26 3.68
C ASP A 474 11.02 -12.50 3.90
N TYR A 475 10.64 -12.28 5.15
CA TYR A 475 9.35 -11.71 5.55
C TYR A 475 9.41 -11.07 6.93
N GLY A 476 8.52 -10.12 7.18
CA GLY A 476 8.38 -9.42 8.47
C GLY A 476 7.45 -8.23 8.31
N SER A 477 7.33 -7.36 9.31
CA SER A 477 6.49 -6.16 9.17
C SER A 477 6.96 -5.24 8.03
N ILE A 478 6.09 -4.31 7.61
CA ILE A 478 6.46 -3.26 6.66
C ILE A 478 7.72 -2.52 7.14
N TYR A 479 7.84 -2.24 8.44
CA TYR A 479 9.06 -1.68 9.03
C TYR A 479 10.27 -2.63 8.97
N ASP A 480 10.10 -3.90 9.37
CA ASP A 480 11.22 -4.85 9.41
C ASP A 480 11.87 -5.05 8.02
N SER A 481 11.03 -4.95 6.99
CA SER A 481 11.33 -5.18 5.58
C SER A 481 11.82 -3.92 4.85
N LEU A 482 11.09 -2.81 4.93
CA LEU A 482 11.36 -1.57 4.17
C LEU A 482 11.97 -0.44 5.01
N GLY A 483 12.02 -0.59 6.35
CA GLY A 483 12.55 0.42 7.27
C GLY A 483 11.58 1.55 7.62
N TYR A 484 10.31 1.48 7.19
CA TYR A 484 9.27 2.47 7.48
C TYR A 484 7.86 1.83 7.54
N ASN A 485 6.90 2.53 8.13
CA ASN A 485 5.48 2.16 8.17
C ASN A 485 4.61 3.11 7.33
N ILE A 486 3.43 2.63 6.93
CA ILE A 486 2.42 3.37 6.14
C ILE A 486 1.05 3.40 6.82
N THR A 487 0.22 4.39 6.46
CA THR A 487 -1.23 4.40 6.69
C THR A 487 -1.98 4.44 5.36
N GLY A 488 -3.29 4.15 5.36
CA GLY A 488 -4.12 4.18 4.16
C GLY A 488 -3.85 3.05 3.15
N GLY A 489 -2.99 2.07 3.48
CA GLY A 489 -2.71 0.93 2.62
C GLY A 489 -3.84 -0.11 2.60
N LEU A 490 -4.08 -0.71 1.44
CA LEU A 490 -5.17 -1.66 1.18
C LEU A 490 -5.18 -2.79 2.22
N LEU A 491 -4.03 -3.42 2.43
CA LEU A 491 -3.87 -4.54 3.36
C LEU A 491 -4.17 -4.18 4.82
N GLY A 492 -3.85 -2.95 5.23
CA GLY A 492 -4.15 -2.45 6.57
C GLY A 492 -5.65 -2.26 6.79
N TRP A 493 -6.39 -1.91 5.74
CA TRP A 493 -7.86 -1.83 5.78
C TRP A 493 -8.49 -3.22 5.70
N ALA A 494 -8.03 -4.07 4.78
CA ALA A 494 -8.55 -5.42 4.59
C ALA A 494 -8.37 -6.30 5.84
N GLY A 495 -7.23 -6.19 6.53
CA GLY A 495 -6.97 -6.95 7.75
C GLY A 495 -7.56 -6.36 9.04
N GLN A 496 -8.15 -5.16 9.02
CA GLN A 496 -8.82 -4.62 10.21
C GLN A 496 -10.19 -5.31 10.42
N PRO A 497 -10.74 -5.33 11.65
CA PRO A 497 -12.02 -5.99 11.93
C PRO A 497 -13.20 -5.48 11.10
N GLU A 498 -14.13 -6.37 10.77
CA GLU A 498 -15.38 -6.06 10.06
C GLU A 498 -16.21 -4.97 10.74
N GLU A 499 -16.17 -4.88 12.09
CA GLU A 499 -16.93 -3.87 12.83
C GLU A 499 -16.43 -2.43 12.59
N PHE A 500 -15.18 -2.27 12.13
CA PHE A 500 -14.62 -1.03 11.61
C PHE A 500 -14.59 -1.00 10.07
N GLY A 501 -15.49 -1.76 9.43
CA GLY A 501 -15.65 -1.80 7.97
C GLY A 501 -14.47 -2.38 7.19
N GLY A 502 -13.59 -3.16 7.85
CA GLY A 502 -12.57 -3.99 7.21
C GLY A 502 -13.13 -5.31 6.66
N LEU A 503 -12.25 -6.30 6.48
CA LEU A 503 -12.60 -7.64 5.99
C LEU A 503 -12.13 -8.76 6.95
N GLY A 504 -11.41 -8.45 8.03
CA GLY A 504 -10.86 -9.42 8.99
C GLY A 504 -9.78 -10.37 8.45
N ALA A 505 -9.35 -10.19 7.19
CA ALA A 505 -8.50 -11.12 6.46
C ALA A 505 -7.04 -11.15 6.93
N VAL A 506 -6.36 -12.27 6.77
CA VAL A 506 -4.89 -12.33 6.92
C VAL A 506 -4.24 -11.73 5.67
N THR A 507 -3.49 -10.64 5.85
CA THR A 507 -2.97 -9.83 4.75
C THR A 507 -1.46 -9.67 4.67
N VAL A 508 -0.94 -9.81 3.44
CA VAL A 508 0.50 -9.80 3.08
C VAL A 508 0.70 -9.10 1.74
N ALA A 509 1.76 -8.29 1.61
CA ALA A 509 2.23 -7.72 0.35
C ALA A 509 3.57 -8.33 -0.06
N PRO A 510 3.63 -9.25 -1.02
CA PRO A 510 4.88 -9.67 -1.63
C PRO A 510 5.47 -8.52 -2.43
N GLU A 511 6.68 -8.09 -2.06
CA GLU A 511 7.53 -7.24 -2.88
C GLU A 511 8.49 -8.11 -3.68
N LEU A 512 8.38 -8.13 -5.01
CA LEU A 512 9.25 -8.89 -5.90
C LEU A 512 10.28 -7.95 -6.55
N ALA A 513 11.56 -8.32 -6.45
CA ALA A 513 12.64 -7.55 -7.06
C ALA A 513 12.58 -7.55 -8.60
N MET A 514 13.36 -6.64 -9.19
CA MET A 514 13.62 -6.51 -10.63
C MET A 514 12.50 -5.87 -11.47
N ARG A 515 11.67 -4.99 -10.87
CA ARG A 515 10.66 -4.15 -11.56
C ARG A 515 11.20 -3.56 -12.87
N ALA A 516 10.40 -3.65 -13.94
CA ALA A 516 10.77 -3.21 -15.28
C ALA A 516 9.76 -2.18 -15.82
N TRP A 517 10.29 -1.07 -16.34
CA TRP A 517 9.49 0.12 -16.61
C TRP A 517 8.98 0.25 -18.05
N VAL A 518 9.74 -0.24 -19.05
CA VAL A 518 9.55 0.12 -20.47
C VAL A 518 9.51 -1.09 -21.42
N ASN A 519 10.44 -2.05 -21.27
CA ASN A 519 10.60 -3.19 -22.18
C ASN A 519 10.26 -4.53 -21.50
N TRP A 520 9.44 -5.35 -22.16
CA TRP A 520 9.22 -6.76 -21.82
C TRP A 520 10.49 -7.60 -22.00
N ARG A 521 10.76 -8.52 -21.07
CA ARG A 521 12.01 -9.30 -20.99
C ARG A 521 11.72 -10.77 -20.60
N PRO A 522 11.27 -11.62 -21.54
CA PRO A 522 10.71 -12.95 -21.21
C PRO A 522 11.69 -13.84 -20.42
N TYR A 523 13.01 -13.69 -20.63
CA TYR A 523 14.04 -14.46 -19.93
C TYR A 523 14.09 -14.26 -18.41
N ILE A 524 13.67 -13.10 -17.89
CA ILE A 524 13.57 -12.84 -16.45
C ILE A 524 12.11 -12.94 -15.98
N GLU A 525 11.16 -12.45 -16.79
CA GLU A 525 9.73 -12.47 -16.47
C GLU A 525 9.20 -13.89 -16.20
N ARG A 526 9.78 -14.92 -16.82
CA ARG A 526 9.46 -16.34 -16.52
C ARG A 526 9.69 -16.72 -15.05
N HIS A 527 10.73 -16.16 -14.42
CA HIS A 527 11.02 -16.38 -13.00
C HIS A 527 10.14 -15.49 -12.11
N LEU A 528 9.84 -14.26 -12.55
CA LEU A 528 8.96 -13.32 -11.85
C LEU A 528 7.52 -13.86 -11.74
N ALA A 529 6.95 -14.33 -12.85
CA ALA A 529 5.63 -14.97 -12.86
C ALA A 529 5.63 -16.31 -12.08
N THR A 530 6.74 -17.07 -12.12
CA THR A 530 6.89 -18.29 -11.30
C THR A 530 6.86 -17.99 -9.80
N ALA A 531 7.56 -16.94 -9.35
CA ALA A 531 7.59 -16.54 -7.93
C ALA A 531 6.17 -16.28 -7.40
N TYR A 532 5.36 -15.55 -8.17
CA TYR A 532 3.99 -15.22 -7.79
C TYR A 532 2.99 -16.35 -8.03
N ARG A 533 3.21 -17.27 -8.98
CA ARG A 533 2.46 -18.53 -9.04
C ARG A 533 2.64 -19.36 -7.76
N LEU A 534 3.88 -19.48 -7.28
CA LEU A 534 4.18 -20.21 -6.04
C LEU A 534 3.53 -19.52 -4.82
N SER A 535 3.62 -18.20 -4.73
CA SER A 535 2.93 -17.40 -3.69
C SER A 535 1.41 -17.62 -3.71
N MET A 536 0.75 -17.41 -4.87
CA MET A 536 -0.69 -17.60 -5.02
C MET A 536 -1.13 -19.03 -4.70
N ARG A 537 -0.30 -20.05 -5.01
CA ARG A 537 -0.59 -21.45 -4.64
C ARG A 537 -0.64 -21.62 -3.12
N GLU A 538 0.38 -21.17 -2.38
CA GLU A 538 0.41 -21.39 -0.93
C GLU A 538 -0.71 -20.62 -0.21
N PHE A 539 -1.08 -19.41 -0.66
CA PHE A 539 -2.26 -18.71 -0.15
C PHE A 539 -3.57 -19.47 -0.42
N ALA A 540 -3.73 -20.05 -1.62
CA ALA A 540 -4.90 -20.88 -1.94
C ALA A 540 -4.91 -22.19 -1.13
N GLU A 541 -3.78 -22.89 -0.99
CA GLU A 541 -3.66 -24.10 -0.18
C GLU A 541 -3.93 -23.83 1.32
N MET A 542 -3.49 -22.68 1.84
CA MET A 542 -3.77 -22.27 3.22
C MET A 542 -5.23 -21.87 3.43
N CYS A 543 -5.85 -21.18 2.47
CA CYS A 543 -7.28 -20.85 2.49
C CYS A 543 -8.17 -22.10 2.48
N ALA A 544 -7.74 -23.18 1.83
CA ALA A 544 -8.46 -24.45 1.77
C ALA A 544 -8.17 -25.41 2.95
N ALA A 545 -7.24 -25.08 3.85
CA ALA A 545 -6.77 -25.98 4.90
C ALA A 545 -7.41 -25.69 6.27
N ASN A 546 -7.67 -26.74 7.06
CA ASN A 546 -8.06 -26.57 8.46
C ASN A 546 -6.81 -26.28 9.30
N THR A 547 -6.67 -25.04 9.78
CA THR A 547 -5.55 -24.62 10.65
C THR A 547 -6.01 -24.20 12.06
N ASP A 548 -5.09 -24.19 13.02
CA ASP A 548 -5.35 -24.00 14.47
C ASP A 548 -4.03 -23.57 15.17
N ALA A 549 -4.07 -22.66 16.14
CA ALA A 549 -2.90 -22.28 16.95
C ALA A 549 -3.20 -22.24 18.46
N THR A 550 -2.27 -22.74 19.28
CA THR A 550 -2.45 -22.83 20.74
C THR A 550 -1.21 -22.45 21.54
N VAL A 551 -1.44 -22.09 22.80
CA VAL A 551 -0.40 -21.70 23.76
C VAL A 551 -0.31 -22.72 24.90
N ALA A 552 0.83 -23.39 24.99
CA ALA A 552 1.17 -24.31 26.05
C ALA A 552 1.76 -23.55 27.26
N THR A 553 1.03 -23.56 28.38
CA THR A 553 1.36 -22.81 29.61
C THR A 553 1.96 -23.68 30.73
N GLY A 554 1.98 -25.01 30.58
CA GLY A 554 2.51 -25.92 31.61
C GLY A 554 1.70 -25.97 32.91
N ASP A 555 0.36 -25.88 32.82
CA ASP A 555 -0.57 -25.73 33.95
C ASP A 555 -0.40 -24.43 34.79
N GLN A 556 0.28 -23.40 34.27
CA GLN A 556 0.51 -22.13 34.99
C GLN A 556 -0.69 -21.16 34.90
N ASP A 557 -1.06 -20.55 36.03
CA ASP A 557 -2.10 -19.50 36.08
C ASP A 557 -1.46 -18.10 35.97
N THR A 558 -2.06 -17.17 35.20
CA THR A 558 -1.56 -15.80 34.99
C THR A 558 -2.58 -14.75 35.44
N ALA A 559 -2.11 -13.70 36.13
CA ALA A 559 -2.86 -12.47 36.33
C ALA A 559 -2.28 -11.34 35.47
N TYR A 560 -3.13 -10.44 35.00
CA TYR A 560 -2.69 -9.18 34.37
C TYR A 560 -3.41 -8.00 35.01
N VAL A 561 -2.70 -6.90 35.25
CA VAL A 561 -3.28 -5.73 35.93
C VAL A 561 -3.98 -4.82 34.93
N THR A 562 -5.21 -4.45 35.28
CA THR A 562 -6.14 -3.67 34.46
C THR A 562 -6.47 -2.34 35.13
N THR A 563 -6.53 -1.29 34.32
CA THR A 563 -6.97 0.05 34.71
C THR A 563 -7.78 0.69 33.60
N SER A 564 -8.73 1.55 33.97
CA SER A 564 -9.48 2.38 33.02
C SER A 564 -8.67 3.57 32.48
N GLU A 565 -7.47 3.81 33.02
CA GLU A 565 -6.58 4.90 32.58
C GLU A 565 -5.83 4.56 31.28
N LEU A 566 -5.75 3.27 30.91
CA LEU A 566 -5.31 2.81 29.59
C LEU A 566 -6.44 2.80 28.54
N THR A 567 -7.71 2.92 28.95
CA THR A 567 -8.84 2.93 28.01
C THR A 567 -8.89 4.26 27.24
N ARG A 568 -9.24 4.18 25.95
CA ARG A 568 -9.54 5.32 25.07
C ARG A 568 -10.92 5.13 24.44
N LYS A 569 -11.63 6.22 24.14
CA LYS A 569 -12.98 6.16 23.53
C LYS A 569 -13.22 7.35 22.63
N SER A 570 -13.95 7.15 21.54
CA SER A 570 -14.45 8.27 20.71
C SER A 570 -15.18 9.33 21.55
N ALA A 571 -15.98 8.89 22.52
CA ALA A 571 -16.73 9.76 23.43
C ALA A 571 -15.91 10.53 24.49
N ASP A 572 -14.58 10.36 24.51
CA ASP A 572 -13.65 11.18 25.29
C ASP A 572 -13.04 12.34 24.43
N LEU A 573 -13.28 12.36 23.11
CA LEU A 573 -12.82 13.38 22.15
C LEU A 573 -13.67 14.66 22.21
N SER A 574 -13.04 15.83 22.02
CA SER A 574 -13.66 17.15 22.26
C SER A 574 -14.80 17.52 21.31
N HIS A 575 -14.79 16.99 20.07
CA HIS A 575 -15.83 17.24 19.07
C HIS A 575 -17.09 16.36 19.22
N THR A 576 -17.12 15.39 20.15
CA THR A 576 -18.22 14.42 20.30
C THR A 576 -19.23 14.76 21.43
N ASP A 577 -20.51 14.42 21.24
CA ASP A 577 -21.62 14.78 22.14
C ASP A 577 -22.09 13.60 23.05
N GLU A 578 -21.63 13.60 24.31
CA GLU A 578 -22.10 12.78 25.46
C GLU A 578 -22.27 11.23 25.30
N SER A 579 -21.18 10.48 25.47
CA SER A 579 -21.12 9.02 25.72
C SER A 579 -21.51 8.07 24.56
N PRO A 580 -20.88 6.87 24.47
CA PRO A 580 -21.16 5.92 23.38
C PRO A 580 -22.64 5.48 23.32
N GLY A 581 -23.13 5.29 22.10
CA GLY A 581 -24.47 4.85 21.74
C GLY A 581 -25.55 5.94 21.84
N LYS A 582 -25.17 7.23 21.82
CA LYS A 582 -26.11 8.36 21.99
C LYS A 582 -25.84 9.62 21.16
N GLY A 583 -24.65 9.80 20.60
CA GLY A 583 -24.29 10.98 19.81
C GLY A 583 -25.13 11.08 18.53
N ASN A 584 -26.04 12.05 18.47
CA ASN A 584 -26.70 12.53 17.25
C ASN A 584 -26.65 14.07 17.21
N GLY A 585 -25.55 14.62 17.71
CA GLY A 585 -25.35 16.04 17.97
C GLY A 585 -24.03 16.50 17.39
N ARG A 586 -24.03 17.70 16.82
CA ARG A 586 -22.79 18.38 16.44
C ARG A 586 -22.22 19.07 17.67
N GLY A 587 -20.92 18.85 17.91
CA GLY A 587 -20.12 19.60 18.87
C GLY A 587 -20.14 21.12 18.61
N GLN A 588 -19.38 21.88 19.40
CA GLN A 588 -19.63 23.34 19.56
C GLN A 588 -19.24 24.25 18.38
N GLY A 589 -18.99 23.67 17.20
CA GLY A 589 -19.25 24.28 15.91
C GLY A 589 -18.03 24.91 15.26
N ARG A 590 -17.45 24.18 14.29
CA ARG A 590 -16.38 24.64 13.39
C ARG A 590 -15.16 25.20 14.12
N ALA A 591 -14.63 24.39 15.02
CA ALA A 591 -13.32 24.61 15.62
C ALA A 591 -12.16 24.23 14.68
N THR A 592 -12.41 23.36 13.68
CA THR A 592 -11.39 22.84 12.73
C THR A 592 -11.60 23.39 11.32
N GLU A 593 -10.51 23.71 10.61
CA GLU A 593 -10.48 24.17 9.21
C GLU A 593 -9.29 23.55 8.46
N VAL A 594 -9.51 23.02 7.26
CA VAL A 594 -8.44 22.52 6.36
C VAL A 594 -7.98 23.65 5.43
N GLN A 595 -6.68 23.80 5.25
CA GLN A 595 -6.10 24.65 4.20
C GLN A 595 -5.14 23.82 3.33
N THR A 596 -5.31 23.92 2.02
CA THR A 596 -4.59 23.14 1.00
C THR A 596 -3.78 24.06 0.08
N ARG A 597 -2.63 23.59 -0.42
CA ARG A 597 -1.83 24.32 -1.41
C ARG A 597 -0.82 23.44 -2.14
N HIS A 598 -1.00 23.32 -3.45
CA HIS A 598 -0.02 22.73 -4.38
C HIS A 598 1.05 23.76 -4.79
N GLU A 599 2.34 23.38 -4.78
CA GLU A 599 3.46 24.17 -5.31
C GLU A 599 4.55 23.28 -5.92
N THR A 600 5.19 23.71 -7.02
CA THR A 600 6.29 22.97 -7.67
C THR A 600 7.66 23.42 -7.14
N VAL A 601 8.48 22.47 -6.67
CA VAL A 601 9.81 22.70 -6.10
C VAL A 601 10.90 22.41 -7.15
N GLN A 602 11.55 23.48 -7.60
CA GLN A 602 12.71 23.45 -8.48
C GLN A 602 13.96 22.86 -7.76
N PRO A 603 15.03 22.46 -8.48
CA PRO A 603 16.22 21.92 -7.85
C PRO A 603 17.19 23.02 -7.38
N GLY A 604 17.83 22.80 -6.23
CA GLY A 604 18.96 23.58 -5.73
C GLY A 604 18.58 24.86 -4.95
N PRO A 605 19.56 25.74 -4.61
CA PRO A 605 19.47 26.73 -3.51
C PRO A 605 18.58 27.97 -3.78
N SER A 606 17.67 27.87 -4.75
CA SER A 606 16.56 28.81 -4.96
C SER A 606 15.22 28.11 -5.22
N GLY A 607 15.22 26.78 -5.35
CA GLY A 607 14.05 25.93 -5.41
C GLY A 607 13.61 25.55 -4.02
N ARG A 608 12.74 26.39 -3.47
CA ARG A 608 12.02 26.10 -2.23
C ARG A 608 10.59 26.62 -2.36
N THR A 609 9.69 26.02 -1.60
CA THR A 609 8.36 26.58 -1.36
C THR A 609 8.09 26.66 0.14
N ASP A 610 7.20 27.57 0.54
CA ASP A 610 7.00 28.04 1.92
C ASP A 610 5.52 27.98 2.31
N VAL A 611 5.18 27.33 3.44
CA VAL A 611 3.85 27.34 4.08
C VAL A 611 3.96 27.91 5.51
N SER A 612 3.00 28.72 5.96
CA SER A 612 3.09 29.39 7.27
C SER A 612 2.24 28.69 8.34
N SER A 613 2.89 28.07 9.34
CA SER A 613 2.23 27.59 10.56
C SER A 613 1.90 28.75 11.52
N GLN A 614 0.82 28.60 12.27
CA GLN A 614 0.39 29.45 13.37
C GLN A 614 0.12 28.60 14.63
N ARG A 615 -0.10 29.26 15.78
CA ARG A 615 -0.39 28.58 17.06
C ARG A 615 -1.63 27.68 17.07
N GLN A 616 -2.51 27.86 16.11
CA GLN A 616 -3.74 27.07 15.92
C GLN A 616 -3.54 25.95 14.88
N THR A 617 -2.39 25.86 14.22
CA THR A 617 -2.06 24.76 13.31
C THR A 617 -1.81 23.51 14.16
N HIS A 618 -2.76 22.58 14.15
CA HIS A 618 -2.69 21.32 14.88
C HIS A 618 -1.64 20.40 14.23
N SER A 619 -1.69 20.24 12.91
CA SER A 619 -0.71 19.45 12.16
C SER A 619 -0.49 19.98 10.74
N LEU A 620 0.68 19.66 10.19
CA LEU A 620 1.10 19.94 8.82
C LEU A 620 1.46 18.61 8.16
N ALA A 621 0.79 18.27 7.07
CA ALA A 621 1.19 17.22 6.14
C ALA A 621 1.76 17.83 4.85
N VAL A 622 2.68 17.10 4.22
CA VAL A 622 3.12 17.35 2.85
C VAL A 622 3.14 16.02 2.11
N GLU A 623 2.47 15.97 0.96
CA GLU A 623 2.56 14.87 0.00
C GLU A 623 3.43 15.32 -1.18
N LEU A 624 4.36 14.46 -1.61
CA LEU A 624 5.33 14.76 -2.65
C LEU A 624 4.98 14.01 -3.94
N HIS A 625 5.06 14.74 -5.06
CA HIS A 625 4.85 14.18 -6.39
C HIS A 625 6.19 14.16 -7.14
N ASP A 626 6.72 12.98 -7.43
CA ASP A 626 8.06 12.83 -8.00
C ASP A 626 8.17 13.36 -9.45
N ASN A 627 7.08 13.44 -10.21
CA ASN A 627 7.06 13.79 -11.64
C ASN A 627 8.05 12.95 -12.50
N GLY A 628 8.28 11.69 -12.09
CA GLY A 628 9.26 10.76 -12.66
C GLY A 628 10.69 10.93 -12.13
N VAL A 629 10.92 11.57 -10.99
CA VAL A 629 12.26 11.79 -10.42
C VAL A 629 12.58 10.74 -9.34
N GLU A 630 13.32 9.70 -9.73
CA GLU A 630 13.75 8.60 -8.83
C GLU A 630 15.05 8.91 -8.03
N GLU A 631 15.73 10.03 -8.26
CA GLU A 631 16.95 10.43 -7.53
C GLU A 631 16.86 11.88 -7.00
N GLY A 632 17.09 12.07 -5.69
CA GLY A 632 17.28 13.40 -5.10
C GLY A 632 16.80 13.51 -3.66
N VAL A 633 17.29 14.55 -2.97
CA VAL A 633 17.12 14.68 -1.51
C VAL A 633 16.16 15.81 -1.16
N VAL A 634 14.90 15.47 -0.87
CA VAL A 634 13.84 16.39 -0.44
C VAL A 634 13.99 16.65 1.07
N LYS A 635 13.96 17.92 1.48
CA LYS A 635 14.27 18.35 2.86
C LYS A 635 13.15 19.22 3.41
N LEU A 636 12.56 18.81 4.54
CA LEU A 636 11.61 19.65 5.28
C LEU A 636 12.37 20.50 6.31
N VAL A 637 12.24 21.82 6.18
CA VAL A 637 12.96 22.83 6.97
C VAL A 637 11.97 23.60 7.85
N ASN A 638 12.29 23.72 9.14
CA ASN A 638 11.48 24.43 10.13
C ASN A 638 11.71 25.96 10.10
N PRO A 639 10.87 26.77 10.78
CA PRO A 639 11.03 28.24 10.83
C PRO A 639 12.31 28.74 11.53
N GLY A 640 13.05 27.85 12.19
CA GLY A 640 14.39 28.11 12.72
C GLY A 640 15.51 28.00 11.68
N GLY A 641 15.22 27.51 10.46
CA GLY A 641 16.20 27.21 9.42
C GLY A 641 16.94 25.90 9.66
N GLN A 642 16.31 24.93 10.31
CA GLN A 642 16.85 23.58 10.53
C GLN A 642 16.07 22.57 9.69
N VAL A 643 16.77 21.71 8.95
CA VAL A 643 16.18 20.48 8.40
C VAL A 643 15.73 19.61 9.57
N VAL A 644 14.50 19.11 9.56
CA VAL A 644 13.95 18.24 10.62
C VAL A 644 13.57 16.84 10.13
N ARG A 645 13.21 16.68 8.86
CA ARG A 645 13.02 15.39 8.17
C ARG A 645 13.53 15.52 6.74
N THR A 646 13.98 14.39 6.19
CA THR A 646 14.57 14.27 4.86
C THR A 646 13.99 13.01 4.23
N ILE A 647 13.69 13.05 2.95
CA ILE A 647 13.43 11.89 2.09
C ILE A 647 14.54 11.90 1.04
N ASP A 648 15.16 10.75 0.81
CA ASP A 648 15.99 10.52 -0.37
C ASP A 648 15.19 9.60 -1.29
N LEU A 649 14.86 10.12 -2.48
CA LEU A 649 13.96 9.45 -3.44
C LEU A 649 14.53 8.12 -3.94
N ALA A 650 15.84 7.92 -3.82
CA ALA A 650 16.53 6.68 -4.16
C ALA A 650 16.61 5.66 -2.99
N GLU A 651 16.23 6.03 -1.76
CA GLU A 651 16.30 5.16 -0.58
C GLU A 651 14.91 4.79 0.00
N THR A 652 13.80 5.44 -0.41
CA THR A 652 12.45 5.12 0.12
C THR A 652 11.28 5.51 -0.79
N ASP A 653 10.22 4.69 -0.75
CA ASP A 653 8.89 4.94 -1.34
C ASP A 653 7.95 5.75 -0.39
N ASP A 654 8.42 6.23 0.78
CA ASP A 654 7.68 7.19 1.63
C ASP A 654 7.77 8.61 1.07
N GLN A 655 6.82 8.97 0.21
CA GLN A 655 6.69 10.31 -0.38
C GLN A 655 5.97 11.33 0.54
N SER A 656 5.99 11.14 1.87
CA SER A 656 5.22 11.96 2.80
C SER A 656 6.03 12.56 3.96
N PHE A 657 5.74 13.82 4.28
CA PHE A 657 6.13 14.42 5.56
C PHE A 657 4.91 14.67 6.43
N TYR A 658 5.05 14.40 7.73
CA TYR A 658 4.10 14.84 8.75
C TYR A 658 4.80 15.58 9.88
N VAL A 659 4.17 16.64 10.38
CA VAL A 659 4.61 17.40 11.56
C VAL A 659 3.42 17.55 12.51
N PRO A 660 3.39 16.80 13.62
CA PRO A 660 2.36 16.94 14.65
C PRO A 660 2.70 18.15 15.54
N GLY A 661 1.91 19.23 15.49
CA GLY A 661 2.13 20.47 16.25
C GLY A 661 3.24 21.38 15.70
N PRO A 662 3.19 21.80 14.43
CA PRO A 662 4.26 22.56 13.77
C PRO A 662 4.45 23.95 14.40
N ALA A 663 5.69 24.29 14.76
CA ALA A 663 6.03 25.57 15.40
C ALA A 663 5.63 26.81 14.56
N ASP A 664 5.16 27.88 15.23
CA ASP A 664 4.80 29.20 14.64
C ASP A 664 5.87 29.69 13.62
N GLY A 665 5.48 29.88 12.34
CA GLY A 665 6.31 30.49 11.31
C GLY A 665 6.33 29.75 9.96
N ASP A 666 7.20 30.19 9.06
CA ASP A 666 7.30 29.64 7.70
C ASP A 666 8.12 28.33 7.70
N TRP A 667 7.45 27.23 7.34
CA TRP A 667 8.01 25.92 7.03
C TRP A 667 8.28 25.81 5.54
N SER A 668 9.39 25.19 5.13
CA SER A 668 9.74 25.10 3.71
C SER A 668 10.24 23.73 3.28
N VAL A 669 9.83 23.29 2.09
CA VAL A 669 10.43 22.16 1.38
C VAL A 669 11.50 22.67 0.42
N GLU A 670 12.68 22.07 0.48
CA GLU A 670 13.82 22.31 -0.42
C GLU A 670 14.18 21.02 -1.16
N PHE A 671 14.46 21.08 -2.47
CA PHE A 671 14.83 19.92 -3.29
C PHE A 671 16.29 20.02 -3.82
N ASP A 672 16.98 18.88 -3.85
CA ASP A 672 18.42 18.77 -4.13
C ASP A 672 18.67 17.49 -4.94
N GLY A 673 18.37 17.57 -6.23
CA GLY A 673 18.47 16.50 -7.24
C GLY A 673 18.39 17.11 -8.65
N ASP A 674 18.14 16.30 -9.68
CA ASP A 674 17.90 16.75 -11.05
C ASP A 674 16.42 16.51 -11.42
N GLY A 675 15.69 17.57 -11.77
CA GLY A 675 14.24 17.53 -12.03
C GLY A 675 13.46 18.55 -11.20
N GLU A 676 12.13 18.45 -11.17
CA GLU A 676 11.24 19.27 -10.34
C GLU A 676 10.20 18.37 -9.66
N VAL A 677 9.97 18.55 -8.35
CA VAL A 677 9.00 17.75 -7.58
C VAL A 677 7.78 18.60 -7.20
N GLY A 678 6.58 18.03 -7.27
CA GLY A 678 5.38 18.64 -6.71
C GLY A 678 5.36 18.48 -5.18
N ALA A 679 4.73 19.44 -4.49
CA ALA A 679 4.51 19.35 -3.06
C ALA A 679 3.11 19.91 -2.71
N ASP A 680 2.24 19.05 -2.22
CA ASP A 680 0.91 19.40 -1.73
C ASP A 680 0.91 19.55 -0.22
N PHE A 681 0.76 20.79 0.23
CA PHE A 681 0.71 21.15 1.64
C PHE A 681 -0.72 21.11 2.15
N VAL A 682 -0.95 20.35 3.22
CA VAL A 682 -2.23 20.33 3.94
C VAL A 682 -2.00 20.68 5.41
N THR A 683 -2.59 21.78 5.86
CA THR A 683 -2.57 22.18 7.29
C THR A 683 -3.95 22.05 7.89
N ILE A 684 -4.02 21.39 9.06
CA ILE A 684 -5.21 21.31 9.89
C ILE A 684 -5.12 22.42 10.94
N GLU A 685 -5.94 23.46 10.81
CA GLU A 685 -6.11 24.49 11.83
C GLU A 685 -7.18 24.01 12.83
N SER A 686 -6.95 24.10 14.14
CA SER A 686 -7.98 23.86 15.17
C SER A 686 -7.85 24.75 16.41
N GLU A 687 -8.98 25.20 16.96
CA GLU A 687 -9.04 25.81 18.31
C GLU A 687 -9.21 24.75 19.43
N GLU A 688 -9.37 23.46 19.09
CA GLU A 688 -9.58 22.34 20.02
C GLU A 688 -8.37 21.41 20.18
N GLU A 689 -8.44 20.51 21.16
CA GLU A 689 -7.41 19.50 21.45
C GLU A 689 -7.43 18.33 20.46
N HIS A 690 -8.60 18.00 19.89
CA HIS A 690 -8.79 16.92 18.93
C HIS A 690 -9.46 17.48 17.66
N PRO A 691 -8.82 17.43 16.48
CA PRO A 691 -9.40 17.93 15.24
C PRO A 691 -10.64 17.12 14.84
N ASP A 692 -11.59 17.77 14.18
CA ASP A 692 -12.89 17.19 13.80
C ASP A 692 -12.82 16.56 12.40
N PRO A 693 -12.98 15.22 12.26
CA PRO A 693 -12.90 14.57 10.95
C PRO A 693 -14.07 14.92 10.00
N GLU A 694 -15.24 15.38 10.49
CA GLU A 694 -16.36 15.76 9.62
C GLU A 694 -16.01 17.02 8.81
N GLU A 695 -15.27 17.97 9.42
CA GLU A 695 -14.78 19.16 8.72
C GLU A 695 -13.37 18.97 8.09
N ALA A 696 -12.72 17.81 8.27
CA ALA A 696 -11.40 17.50 7.69
C ALA A 696 -11.42 16.53 6.48
N PHE A 697 -12.22 15.46 6.55
CA PHE A 697 -12.39 14.49 5.47
C PHE A 697 -13.83 14.41 4.95
N GLY A 698 -14.81 14.77 5.79
CA GLY A 698 -16.24 14.60 5.52
C GLY A 698 -16.86 13.38 6.22
N TYR A 699 -16.04 12.48 6.75
CA TYR A 699 -16.46 11.35 7.57
C TYR A 699 -16.61 11.76 9.04
N SER A 700 -17.72 11.41 9.67
CA SER A 700 -17.85 11.52 11.13
C SER A 700 -16.95 10.49 11.83
N GLN A 701 -16.58 10.76 13.08
CA GLN A 701 -15.79 9.85 13.90
C GLN A 701 -16.61 8.60 14.30
N GLU A 702 -16.11 7.41 13.97
CA GLU A 702 -16.73 6.13 14.35
C GLU A 702 -16.61 5.86 15.87
N GLU A 703 -17.58 5.13 16.45
CA GLU A 703 -17.58 4.81 17.88
C GLU A 703 -16.60 3.66 18.23
N TYR A 704 -15.73 3.89 19.21
CA TYR A 704 -14.82 2.87 19.73
C TYR A 704 -14.62 2.99 21.25
N VAL A 705 -14.23 1.88 21.89
CA VAL A 705 -13.84 1.79 23.31
C VAL A 705 -12.71 0.76 23.44
N VAL A 706 -11.46 1.21 23.40
CA VAL A 706 -10.27 0.35 23.29
C VAL A 706 -9.40 0.36 24.55
N ASN A 707 -8.68 -0.72 24.84
CA ASN A 707 -7.69 -0.88 25.90
C ASN A 707 -6.69 -2.02 25.56
N PRO A 708 -5.37 -1.78 25.56
CA PRO A 708 -4.37 -2.78 25.15
C PRO A 708 -4.33 -4.05 26.01
N MET A 709 -4.96 -4.07 27.19
CA MET A 709 -5.12 -5.28 28.00
C MET A 709 -6.17 -6.27 27.44
N GLN A 710 -6.84 -5.92 26.34
CA GLN A 710 -7.66 -6.84 25.56
C GLN A 710 -6.82 -7.99 24.96
N PHE A 711 -5.54 -7.76 24.64
CA PHE A 711 -4.58 -8.79 24.21
C PHE A 711 -4.59 -10.05 25.10
N PHE A 712 -4.63 -9.87 26.43
CA PHE A 712 -4.66 -11.00 27.37
C PHE A 712 -6.05 -11.64 27.53
N ALA A 713 -7.11 -10.99 27.05
CA ALA A 713 -8.44 -11.57 26.94
C ALA A 713 -8.58 -12.40 25.65
N ASP A 714 -7.94 -12.00 24.55
CA ASP A 714 -7.96 -12.68 23.25
C ASP A 714 -6.95 -13.84 23.16
N LEU A 715 -5.87 -13.78 23.94
CA LEU A 715 -4.93 -14.90 24.09
C LEU A 715 -5.48 -16.01 25.01
N ALA A 716 -6.43 -15.70 25.90
CA ALA A 716 -6.95 -16.62 26.91
C ALA A 716 -7.78 -17.83 26.39
N PRO A 717 -8.55 -17.74 25.28
CA PRO A 717 -9.18 -18.89 24.63
C PRO A 717 -8.19 -19.96 24.15
N ASN A 718 -6.99 -19.53 23.75
CA ASN A 718 -6.04 -20.36 22.99
C ASN A 718 -5.07 -21.14 23.89
N LEU A 719 -5.26 -21.08 25.22
CA LEU A 719 -4.41 -21.77 26.19
C LEU A 719 -4.76 -23.27 26.30
N GLU A 720 -3.77 -24.16 26.13
CA GLU A 720 -3.94 -25.61 26.38
C GLU A 720 -4.28 -25.93 27.85
N SER A 721 -3.81 -25.09 28.76
CA SER A 721 -3.85 -25.30 30.22
C SER A 721 -3.79 -23.97 30.99
N GLY A 722 -3.98 -24.03 32.32
CA GLY A 722 -3.89 -22.83 33.17
C GLY A 722 -5.10 -21.90 33.02
N SER A 723 -4.89 -20.60 33.27
CA SER A 723 -5.89 -19.55 33.08
C SER A 723 -5.28 -18.15 33.04
N MET A 724 -5.99 -17.17 32.48
CA MET A 724 -5.68 -15.74 32.60
C MET A 724 -6.82 -15.02 33.33
N GLU A 725 -6.52 -14.18 34.33
CA GLU A 725 -7.50 -13.30 34.99
C GLU A 725 -7.04 -11.84 35.02
N GLY A 726 -7.84 -10.95 34.43
CA GLY A 726 -7.68 -9.50 34.58
C GLY A 726 -8.05 -9.03 35.99
N LEU A 727 -7.05 -8.58 36.76
CA LEU A 727 -7.22 -8.01 38.09
C LEU A 727 -7.12 -6.49 38.02
N ARG A 728 -7.88 -5.75 38.82
CA ARG A 728 -7.65 -4.30 38.97
C ARG A 728 -6.57 -4.04 40.01
N VAL A 729 -5.97 -2.84 40.01
CA VAL A 729 -5.07 -2.36 41.09
C VAL A 729 -5.66 -2.61 42.49
N HIS A 730 -6.97 -2.38 42.67
CA HIS A 730 -7.66 -2.66 43.94
C HIS A 730 -7.76 -4.17 44.28
N ASP A 731 -7.87 -5.05 43.29
CA ASP A 731 -7.92 -6.50 43.48
C ASP A 731 -6.56 -7.05 43.92
N VAL A 732 -5.46 -6.55 43.33
CA VAL A 732 -4.09 -6.85 43.76
C VAL A 732 -3.86 -6.39 45.21
N ARG A 733 -4.16 -5.12 45.51
CA ARG A 733 -4.01 -4.49 46.84
C ARG A 733 -4.73 -5.21 47.99
N ILE A 734 -5.75 -6.02 47.73
CA ILE A 734 -6.46 -6.81 48.75
C ILE A 734 -5.98 -8.27 48.82
N GLY A 735 -4.82 -8.56 48.24
CA GLY A 735 -4.11 -9.84 48.30
C GLY A 735 -4.71 -10.94 47.44
N ARG A 736 -5.31 -10.61 46.28
CA ARG A 736 -5.82 -11.64 45.34
C ARG A 736 -4.73 -12.37 44.57
N LEU A 737 -3.49 -11.87 44.57
CA LEU A 737 -2.32 -12.58 44.08
C LEU A 737 -1.97 -13.81 44.93
N MET A 738 -2.43 -13.86 46.18
CA MET A 738 -2.15 -14.94 47.13
C MET A 738 -3.41 -15.74 47.48
N ARG A 739 -3.25 -17.03 47.83
CA ARG A 739 -4.35 -17.93 48.26
C ARG A 739 -4.74 -17.62 49.72
N GLY A 740 -5.13 -16.36 49.96
CA GLY A 740 -5.26 -15.74 51.29
C GLY A 740 -3.96 -15.82 52.09
N ASN A 741 -4.05 -15.68 53.42
CA ASN A 741 -2.91 -15.73 54.36
C ASN A 741 -2.28 -17.14 54.52
N SER A 742 -2.09 -17.88 53.42
CA SER A 742 -1.50 -19.22 53.41
C SER A 742 -0.02 -19.24 53.00
N GLY A 743 0.56 -18.11 52.58
CA GLY A 743 1.93 -18.02 52.08
C GLY A 743 2.10 -18.83 50.80
N LYS A 744 1.15 -18.71 49.87
CA LYS A 744 1.12 -19.41 48.59
C LYS A 744 0.48 -18.53 47.52
N ARG A 745 1.20 -18.36 46.41
CA ARG A 745 0.71 -17.70 45.19
C ARG A 745 -0.60 -18.32 44.67
N HIS A 746 -1.51 -17.46 44.22
CA HIS A 746 -2.77 -17.83 43.57
C HIS A 746 -2.50 -18.14 42.11
N PHE A 747 -1.92 -17.17 41.42
CA PHE A 747 -1.35 -17.27 40.08
C PHE A 747 0.13 -17.71 40.17
N ASP A 748 0.74 -18.01 39.04
CA ASP A 748 2.15 -18.30 38.86
C ASP A 748 2.90 -17.14 38.19
N LYS A 749 2.22 -16.38 37.30
CA LYS A 749 2.73 -15.17 36.63
C LYS A 749 1.86 -13.93 36.93
N LEU A 750 2.46 -12.74 36.90
CA LEU A 750 1.78 -11.43 36.97
C LEU A 750 2.29 -10.49 35.88
N VAL A 751 1.40 -9.88 35.09
CA VAL A 751 1.73 -8.82 34.12
C VAL A 751 1.29 -7.45 34.62
N VAL A 752 2.14 -6.43 34.51
CA VAL A 752 1.82 -5.02 34.77
C VAL A 752 2.34 -4.13 33.64
N SER A 753 1.45 -3.53 32.87
CA SER A 753 1.77 -2.62 31.75
C SER A 753 1.79 -1.14 32.11
N HIS A 754 1.49 -0.79 33.36
CA HIS A 754 1.25 0.60 33.76
C HIS A 754 1.77 0.95 35.16
N ASP A 755 2.11 2.20 35.38
CA ASP A 755 2.50 2.77 36.68
C ASP A 755 1.30 3.05 37.62
N VAL A 756 0.05 2.89 37.14
CA VAL A 756 -1.15 3.09 37.96
C VAL A 756 -1.16 2.13 39.16
N GLY A 757 -1.12 2.70 40.37
CA GLY A 757 -0.99 1.96 41.62
C GLY A 757 0.39 2.05 42.29
N ARG A 758 1.43 2.48 41.57
CA ARG A 758 2.81 2.61 42.08
C ARG A 758 2.90 3.39 43.41
N ASN A 759 2.09 4.44 43.56
CA ASN A 759 2.08 5.33 44.75
C ASN A 759 1.21 4.80 45.92
N ASP A 760 0.98 3.49 46.02
CA ASP A 760 0.11 2.85 47.02
C ASP A 760 0.86 1.72 47.73
N ASP A 761 1.38 1.97 48.94
CA ASP A 761 2.19 1.04 49.75
C ASP A 761 1.54 -0.36 49.88
N GLU A 762 0.21 -0.44 49.90
CA GLU A 762 -0.54 -1.72 50.02
C GLU A 762 -0.67 -2.47 48.68
N TYR A 763 -0.44 -1.81 47.53
CA TYR A 763 -0.38 -2.46 46.22
C TYR A 763 1.02 -3.04 45.96
N ILE A 764 2.07 -2.24 46.19
CA ILE A 764 3.46 -2.68 46.03
C ILE A 764 3.77 -3.89 46.95
N ALA A 765 3.42 -3.82 48.23
CA ALA A 765 3.71 -4.90 49.18
C ALA A 765 3.02 -6.25 48.86
N GLU A 766 1.89 -6.26 48.15
CA GLU A 766 1.23 -7.50 47.70
C GLU A 766 1.87 -8.06 46.41
N ILE A 767 2.53 -7.21 45.59
CA ILE A 767 3.41 -7.65 44.49
C ILE A 767 4.71 -8.22 45.08
N GLU A 768 5.29 -7.57 46.08
CA GLU A 768 6.47 -8.07 46.80
C GLU A 768 6.19 -9.44 47.46
N GLU A 769 5.08 -9.62 48.20
CA GLU A 769 4.74 -10.95 48.78
C GLU A 769 4.51 -12.02 47.69
N PHE A 770 4.02 -11.65 46.50
CA PHE A 770 3.88 -12.57 45.36
C PHE A 770 5.23 -12.98 44.76
N VAL A 771 6.15 -12.02 44.54
CA VAL A 771 7.49 -12.26 44.02
C VAL A 771 8.37 -13.01 45.04
N GLU A 772 8.32 -12.67 46.34
CA GLU A 772 8.96 -13.45 47.41
C GLU A 772 8.42 -14.89 47.52
N ALA A 773 7.14 -15.10 47.18
CA ALA A 773 6.55 -16.43 47.08
C ALA A 773 6.95 -17.20 45.79
N GLY A 774 7.78 -16.59 44.95
CA GLY A 774 8.32 -17.16 43.72
C GLY A 774 7.38 -17.05 42.53
N GLY A 775 6.43 -16.12 42.49
CA GLY A 775 5.65 -15.83 41.28
C GLY A 775 6.41 -14.85 40.36
N ASP A 776 6.45 -15.14 39.06
CA ASP A 776 7.21 -14.33 38.10
C ASP A 776 6.45 -13.06 37.71
N LEU A 777 7.19 -11.98 37.48
CA LEU A 777 6.65 -10.66 37.15
C LEU A 777 7.05 -10.28 35.72
N VAL A 778 6.09 -9.81 34.92
CA VAL A 778 6.33 -9.21 33.61
C VAL A 778 5.92 -7.75 33.69
N LEU A 779 6.87 -6.84 33.53
CA LEU A 779 6.60 -5.41 33.43
C LEU A 779 6.69 -4.99 31.97
N THR A 780 5.69 -4.26 31.48
CA THR A 780 5.71 -3.68 30.14
C THR A 780 5.43 -2.17 30.17
N ASP A 781 5.84 -1.45 29.12
CA ASP A 781 5.46 -0.06 28.88
C ASP A 781 5.75 0.87 30.09
N THR A 782 4.79 1.63 30.64
CA THR A 782 5.05 2.43 31.87
C THR A 782 5.07 1.58 33.14
N GLY A 783 4.67 0.31 33.09
CA GLY A 783 4.81 -0.65 34.19
C GLY A 783 6.25 -0.89 34.64
N LEU A 784 7.25 -0.63 33.77
CA LEU A 784 8.66 -0.64 34.17
C LEU A 784 8.96 0.31 35.34
N TYR A 785 8.19 1.39 35.50
CA TYR A 785 8.31 2.31 36.65
C TYR A 785 7.95 1.70 38.01
N LEU A 786 7.48 0.45 38.10
CA LEU A 786 7.36 -0.23 39.40
C LEU A 786 8.73 -0.62 39.98
N LEU A 787 9.78 -0.75 39.15
CA LEU A 787 11.09 -1.22 39.60
C LEU A 787 11.74 -0.34 40.68
N ASP A 788 11.44 0.96 40.73
CA ASP A 788 12.05 1.90 41.67
C ASP A 788 11.34 1.99 43.04
N GLU A 789 10.22 1.29 43.23
CA GLU A 789 9.54 1.13 44.53
C GLU A 789 9.65 -0.30 45.10
N LEU A 790 10.20 -1.27 44.36
CA LEU A 790 10.22 -2.71 44.70
C LEU A 790 11.48 -3.12 45.52
N ASP A 791 11.31 -3.42 46.82
CA ASP A 791 12.37 -3.88 47.74
C ASP A 791 12.60 -5.41 47.62
N VAL A 792 12.69 -5.93 46.38
CA VAL A 792 12.79 -7.38 46.08
C VAL A 792 13.83 -7.74 45.01
N GLY A 793 14.69 -8.71 45.33
CA GLY A 793 15.64 -9.30 44.38
C GLY A 793 16.67 -8.30 43.86
N ASP A 794 17.03 -8.43 42.59
CA ASP A 794 17.93 -7.48 41.92
C ASP A 794 17.26 -6.11 41.66
N ALA A 795 15.93 -5.99 41.79
CA ALA A 795 15.21 -4.73 41.60
C ALA A 795 15.51 -3.68 42.70
N GLU A 796 15.91 -4.09 43.92
CA GLU A 796 16.37 -3.19 45.01
C GLU A 796 17.48 -2.21 44.54
N ALA A 797 18.21 -2.55 43.47
CA ALA A 797 19.29 -1.76 42.92
C ALA A 797 18.86 -0.70 41.88
N ILE A 798 17.63 -0.73 41.38
CA ILE A 798 17.11 0.22 40.37
C ILE A 798 16.39 1.39 41.05
N SER A 799 16.50 2.60 40.50
CA SER A 799 15.87 3.80 41.06
C SER A 799 15.21 4.70 40.02
N ALA A 800 14.41 5.66 40.50
CA ALA A 800 13.69 6.64 39.67
C ALA A 800 14.58 7.56 38.82
N ALA A 801 15.91 7.50 39.00
CA ALA A 801 16.88 8.22 38.18
C ALA A 801 17.44 7.36 37.02
N ASP A 802 17.17 6.06 37.03
CA ASP A 802 17.69 5.06 36.10
C ASP A 802 16.63 4.59 35.08
N ILE A 803 15.38 5.10 35.18
CA ILE A 803 14.23 4.76 34.33
C ILE A 803 13.68 6.03 33.66
N GLN A 804 13.58 6.05 32.33
CA GLN A 804 13.05 7.19 31.57
C GLN A 804 12.15 6.78 30.41
N THR A 805 11.08 7.55 30.15
CA THR A 805 10.29 7.44 28.93
C THR A 805 10.89 8.30 27.83
N VAL A 806 11.00 7.74 26.63
CA VAL A 806 11.43 8.39 25.38
C VAL A 806 10.36 8.20 24.30
N GLU A 807 10.37 9.09 23.31
CA GLU A 807 9.56 8.98 22.10
C GLU A 807 10.43 8.37 20.98
N VAL A 808 9.95 7.31 20.32
CA VAL A 808 10.65 6.58 19.24
C VAL A 808 9.91 6.71 17.91
N GLY A 809 10.65 6.67 16.80
CA GLY A 809 10.08 6.75 15.44
C GLY A 809 9.36 5.47 15.00
N ILE A 810 9.83 4.34 15.54
CA ILE A 810 9.26 2.99 15.47
C ILE A 810 9.69 2.26 16.76
N ALA A 811 8.78 1.54 17.42
CA ALA A 811 9.10 0.72 18.59
C ALA A 811 9.86 -0.56 18.18
N ASN A 812 11.19 -0.49 18.12
CA ASN A 812 12.06 -1.58 17.66
C ASN A 812 13.19 -1.95 18.65
N LEU A 813 13.89 -3.07 18.43
CA LEU A 813 15.12 -3.41 19.17
C LEU A 813 16.38 -3.35 18.29
N ILE A 814 17.26 -2.40 18.58
CA ILE A 814 18.45 -2.09 17.75
C ILE A 814 19.70 -2.93 18.08
N ASP A 815 19.90 -3.31 19.35
CA ASP A 815 21.04 -4.12 19.82
C ASP A 815 20.54 -5.44 20.45
N ARG A 816 20.00 -6.32 19.60
CA ARG A 816 19.40 -7.62 19.98
C ARG A 816 20.44 -8.68 20.36
N ASN A 817 20.16 -9.43 21.42
CA ASN A 817 20.98 -10.53 21.95
C ASN A 817 20.23 -11.86 21.86
N PHE A 818 20.37 -12.56 20.73
CA PHE A 818 19.70 -13.85 20.46
C PHE A 818 20.19 -15.05 21.29
N ASP A 819 21.17 -14.87 22.19
CA ASP A 819 21.50 -15.86 23.23
C ASP A 819 20.57 -15.74 24.46
N GLN A 820 19.64 -14.76 24.49
CA GLN A 820 18.72 -14.47 25.60
C GLN A 820 17.27 -14.86 25.24
N TYR A 821 16.62 -15.65 26.11
CA TYR A 821 15.37 -16.37 25.82
C TYR A 821 14.15 -15.51 25.46
N LEU A 822 14.15 -14.21 25.78
CA LEU A 822 13.07 -13.32 25.31
C LEU A 822 13.03 -13.27 23.78
N LEU A 823 14.18 -13.48 23.12
CA LEU A 823 14.34 -13.54 21.68
C LEU A 823 14.43 -14.97 21.13
N ASP A 824 14.05 -15.99 21.91
CA ASP A 824 13.90 -17.37 21.40
C ASP A 824 12.90 -17.38 20.23
N ASP A 825 13.30 -18.05 19.14
CA ASP A 825 12.59 -18.15 17.85
C ASP A 825 12.29 -16.82 17.10
N ILE A 826 12.95 -15.70 17.47
CA ILE A 826 12.91 -14.43 16.71
C ILE A 826 13.95 -14.44 15.58
N ARG A 827 13.56 -14.05 14.36
CA ARG A 827 14.45 -14.05 13.18
C ARG A 827 15.27 -12.73 13.06
N PRO A 828 16.41 -12.72 12.36
CA PRO A 828 17.28 -11.54 12.28
C PRO A 828 16.63 -10.29 11.67
N LEU A 829 15.72 -10.43 10.70
CA LEU A 829 14.98 -9.32 10.10
C LEU A 829 14.07 -8.64 11.13
N GLN A 830 13.28 -9.43 11.87
CA GLN A 830 12.22 -9.00 12.78
C GLN A 830 12.74 -8.11 13.93
N ARG A 831 12.32 -6.85 13.98
CA ARG A 831 12.79 -5.81 14.93
C ARG A 831 11.66 -5.08 15.64
N GLU A 832 10.53 -4.86 14.96
CA GLU A 832 9.38 -4.11 15.47
C GLU A 832 8.63 -4.88 16.55
N MET A 833 8.20 -4.19 17.61
CA MET A 833 7.43 -4.74 18.73
C MET A 833 5.92 -4.68 18.48
N TRP A 834 5.43 -3.58 17.91
CA TRP A 834 4.03 -3.31 17.61
C TRP A 834 3.92 -2.25 16.51
N LYS A 835 2.85 -2.33 15.72
CA LYS A 835 2.67 -1.64 14.44
C LYS A 835 1.87 -0.35 14.67
N SER A 836 2.54 0.79 14.54
CA SER A 836 2.04 2.08 15.09
C SER A 836 0.69 2.61 14.58
N PRO A 837 0.35 2.53 13.27
CA PRO A 837 -0.73 3.36 12.70
C PRO A 837 -2.12 3.07 13.27
N GLN A 838 -2.50 1.79 13.41
CA GLN A 838 -3.84 1.39 13.88
C GLN A 838 -4.10 1.71 15.36
N VAL A 839 -3.04 1.99 16.13
CA VAL A 839 -3.08 2.40 17.54
C VAL A 839 -3.04 3.94 17.67
N GLY A 840 -3.14 4.65 16.54
CA GLY A 840 -3.27 6.12 16.46
C GLY A 840 -1.95 6.88 16.48
N TYR A 841 -0.81 6.18 16.39
CA TYR A 841 0.53 6.76 16.43
C TYR A 841 1.08 6.99 15.03
N VAL A 842 1.68 8.15 14.80
CA VAL A 842 2.14 8.57 13.48
C VAL A 842 3.36 7.73 13.06
N PRO A 843 3.32 6.99 11.94
CA PRO A 843 4.46 6.24 11.47
C PRO A 843 5.65 7.15 11.16
N ASN A 844 6.86 6.61 11.33
CA ASN A 844 8.14 7.24 10.96
C ASN A 844 8.39 8.57 11.71
N THR A 845 7.71 8.78 12.84
CA THR A 845 7.67 10.04 13.59
C THR A 845 7.87 9.73 15.08
N ASN A 846 8.70 10.51 15.78
CA ASN A 846 8.96 10.30 17.20
C ASN A 846 7.75 10.72 18.05
N ASP A 847 6.72 9.87 18.12
CA ASP A 847 5.56 10.03 19.01
C ASP A 847 5.20 8.74 19.79
N GLN A 848 5.79 7.59 19.43
CA GLN A 848 5.52 6.30 20.05
C GLN A 848 6.25 6.19 21.40
N PRO A 849 5.57 5.81 22.50
CA PRO A 849 6.19 5.77 23.82
C PRO A 849 7.03 4.51 24.02
N ALA A 850 8.23 4.67 24.58
CA ALA A 850 9.03 3.58 25.11
C ALA A 850 9.63 3.96 26.47
N THR A 851 9.55 3.06 27.45
CA THR A 851 10.25 3.21 28.74
C THR A 851 11.53 2.39 28.71
N ILE A 852 12.66 3.04 28.98
CA ILE A 852 14.01 2.46 28.93
C ILE A 852 14.73 2.60 30.28
N ILE A 853 15.68 1.71 30.53
CA ILE A 853 16.50 1.68 31.74
C ILE A 853 17.98 1.95 31.39
N ASP A 854 18.70 2.69 32.24
CA ASP A 854 20.14 2.94 32.09
C ASP A 854 20.96 1.64 32.07
N ASP A 855 21.89 1.54 31.12
CA ASP A 855 22.69 0.33 30.86
C ASP A 855 23.69 0.02 31.97
N GLU A 856 24.31 1.04 32.58
CA GLU A 856 25.23 0.84 33.71
C GLU A 856 24.44 0.41 34.98
N ALA A 857 23.27 1.00 35.23
CA ALA A 857 22.39 0.67 36.35
C ALA A 857 21.82 -0.76 36.24
N PHE A 858 21.25 -1.11 35.08
CA PHE A 858 20.68 -2.44 34.85
C PHE A 858 21.74 -3.55 34.94
N THR A 859 22.91 -3.32 34.35
CA THR A 859 24.06 -4.24 34.46
C THR A 859 24.61 -4.30 35.89
N ALA A 860 24.54 -3.21 36.67
CA ALA A 860 24.99 -3.18 38.06
C ALA A 860 24.03 -3.86 39.05
N ALA A 861 22.72 -3.84 38.75
CA ALA A 861 21.71 -4.66 39.44
C ALA A 861 21.98 -6.16 39.23
N GLY A 862 22.45 -6.53 38.03
CA GLY A 862 22.78 -7.90 37.63
C GLY A 862 21.88 -8.45 36.52
N GLY A 863 21.11 -7.59 35.87
CA GLY A 863 20.16 -7.98 34.82
C GLY A 863 20.83 -8.50 33.54
N ASP A 864 20.10 -9.35 32.85
CA ASP A 864 20.48 -9.91 31.54
C ASP A 864 19.74 -9.17 30.43
N ILE A 865 20.45 -8.75 29.39
CA ILE A 865 19.94 -7.81 28.37
C ILE A 865 19.62 -8.57 27.09
N ALA A 866 18.35 -8.49 26.66
CA ALA A 866 17.87 -9.00 25.38
C ALA A 866 17.92 -7.93 24.28
N GLY A 867 17.66 -6.66 24.59
CA GLY A 867 17.67 -5.59 23.60
C GLY A 867 17.57 -4.16 24.16
N ARG A 868 17.87 -3.19 23.28
CA ARG A 868 17.85 -1.74 23.55
C ARG A 868 16.95 -1.00 22.57
N MET A 869 16.39 0.11 23.03
CA MET A 869 15.73 1.13 22.21
C MET A 869 16.54 2.43 22.26
N ARG A 870 16.47 3.22 21.18
CA ARG A 870 16.97 4.60 21.13
C ARG A 870 15.84 5.51 20.65
N GLY A 871 15.55 6.55 21.44
CA GLY A 871 14.51 7.53 21.14
C GLY A 871 15.00 8.96 21.35
N VAL A 872 14.06 9.87 21.59
CA VAL A 872 14.30 11.23 22.07
C VAL A 872 13.54 11.51 23.36
N GLU A 873 14.15 12.27 24.27
CA GLU A 873 13.43 12.93 25.36
C GLU A 873 12.72 14.18 24.79
N GLY A 874 11.65 14.64 25.45
CA GLY A 874 10.97 15.91 25.12
C GLY A 874 11.84 17.20 25.22
N SER A 875 13.14 17.07 25.52
CA SER A 875 14.14 18.14 25.32
C SER A 875 14.78 18.16 23.92
N GLY A 876 14.50 17.16 23.08
CA GLY A 876 15.11 16.97 21.76
C GLY A 876 16.50 16.33 21.80
N GLN A 877 16.92 15.76 22.93
CA GLN A 877 18.14 14.96 23.05
C GLN A 877 17.82 13.49 22.77
N SER A 878 18.71 12.79 22.06
CA SER A 878 18.56 11.35 21.80
C SER A 878 19.18 10.53 22.92
N GLU A 879 18.39 9.60 23.43
CA GLU A 879 18.67 8.78 24.61
C GLU A 879 18.51 7.30 24.24
N GLU A 880 19.26 6.41 24.91
CA GLU A 880 19.35 4.98 24.62
C GLU A 880 19.43 4.18 25.92
N GLY A 881 18.77 3.02 25.97
CA GLY A 881 18.76 2.18 27.16
C GLY A 881 18.17 0.80 26.94
N VAL A 882 18.22 -0.01 27.99
CA VAL A 882 17.66 -1.37 28.01
C VAL A 882 16.14 -1.28 27.86
N ALA A 883 15.62 -1.98 26.84
CA ALA A 883 14.20 -2.05 26.52
C ALA A 883 13.64 -3.48 26.58
N ALA A 884 14.52 -4.49 26.50
CA ALA A 884 14.15 -5.89 26.75
C ALA A 884 15.24 -6.59 27.57
N GLY A 885 14.85 -7.34 28.59
CA GLY A 885 15.76 -8.04 29.48
C GLY A 885 15.08 -8.58 30.74
N SER A 886 15.86 -9.13 31.67
CA SER A 886 15.33 -9.69 32.91
C SER A 886 16.23 -9.51 34.14
N LEU A 887 15.62 -9.49 35.32
CA LEU A 887 16.22 -9.44 36.66
C LEU A 887 15.79 -10.68 37.46
N GLN A 888 16.50 -11.04 38.53
CA GLN A 888 16.18 -12.22 39.35
C GLN A 888 15.70 -11.85 40.76
N ALA A 889 14.68 -12.56 41.24
CA ALA A 889 14.12 -12.40 42.58
C ALA A 889 14.11 -13.73 43.35
N GLY A 890 15.30 -14.31 43.52
CA GLY A 890 15.57 -15.47 44.38
C GLY A 890 15.09 -16.83 43.85
N ALA A 891 13.80 -16.92 43.51
CA ALA A 891 13.17 -18.05 42.82
C ALA A 891 12.09 -17.62 41.80
N ALA A 892 11.84 -16.32 41.67
CA ALA A 892 11.06 -15.70 40.61
C ALA A 892 11.97 -14.96 39.62
N GLU A 893 11.49 -14.80 38.40
CA GLU A 893 12.05 -13.95 37.35
C GLU A 893 11.25 -12.64 37.21
N ILE A 894 11.93 -11.53 36.87
CA ILE A 894 11.30 -10.26 36.53
C ILE A 894 11.67 -9.93 35.08
N ASN A 895 10.73 -10.09 34.16
CA ASN A 895 10.86 -9.85 32.72
C ASN A 895 10.39 -8.43 32.35
N LEU A 896 11.07 -7.79 31.40
CA LEU A 896 10.85 -6.38 31.04
C LEU A 896 10.68 -6.20 29.52
N LEU A 897 9.64 -5.47 29.09
CA LEU A 897 9.38 -5.10 27.69
C LEU A 897 8.95 -3.61 27.58
N GLY A 898 9.89 -2.71 27.28
CA GLY A 898 9.74 -1.26 27.42
C GLY A 898 8.73 -0.57 26.50
N SER A 899 8.31 -1.21 25.41
CA SER A 899 7.23 -0.75 24.52
C SER A 899 6.65 -1.96 23.77
N VAL A 900 5.40 -2.34 24.06
CA VAL A 900 4.71 -3.45 23.40
C VAL A 900 3.17 -3.39 23.50
N LEU A 901 2.61 -2.85 24.59
CA LEU A 901 1.17 -2.71 24.80
C LEU A 901 0.79 -1.28 25.27
N PRO A 902 1.20 -0.22 24.55
CA PRO A 902 0.86 1.15 24.91
C PRO A 902 -0.64 1.44 24.70
N PRO A 903 -1.21 2.40 25.45
CA PRO A 903 -2.59 2.83 25.23
C PRO A 903 -2.69 3.65 23.95
N ALA A 904 -3.80 3.52 23.22
CA ALA A 904 -3.99 4.23 21.95
C ALA A 904 -3.85 5.76 22.05
N ASN A 905 -3.37 6.37 20.96
CA ASN A 905 -3.22 7.80 20.81
C ASN A 905 -4.46 8.39 20.13
N GLN A 906 -5.11 9.36 20.78
CA GLN A 906 -6.35 9.99 20.31
C GLN A 906 -6.13 11.38 19.69
N ARG A 907 -4.89 11.88 19.71
CA ARG A 907 -4.56 13.29 19.45
C ARG A 907 -4.86 13.72 18.01
N GLU A 908 -4.36 12.95 17.04
CA GLU A 908 -4.43 13.26 15.61
C GLU A 908 -5.70 12.62 14.98
N LEU A 909 -5.98 12.90 13.70
CA LEU A 909 -7.20 12.42 13.01
C LEU A 909 -7.25 10.89 12.90
N HIS A 910 -8.39 10.28 13.26
CA HIS A 910 -8.62 8.83 13.22
C HIS A 910 -10.09 8.42 12.91
N PRO A 911 -10.70 8.91 11.81
CA PRO A 911 -12.13 8.81 11.54
C PRO A 911 -12.74 7.40 11.64
N PHE A 912 -12.04 6.38 11.16
CA PHE A 912 -12.60 5.03 10.97
C PHE A 912 -12.59 4.15 12.22
N GLY A 913 -11.98 4.60 13.32
CA GLY A 913 -11.89 3.85 14.57
C GLY A 913 -10.45 3.73 15.08
N MET A 914 -10.21 2.75 15.95
CA MET A 914 -8.94 2.55 16.66
C MET A 914 -8.81 1.08 17.06
N ALA A 915 -7.61 0.51 17.04
CA ALA A 915 -7.36 -0.83 17.57
C ALA A 915 -7.11 -0.84 19.09
N ASP A 916 -7.40 -1.96 19.75
CA ASP A 916 -6.98 -2.23 21.13
C ASP A 916 -5.45 -2.36 21.26
N TYR A 917 -4.84 -3.07 20.33
CA TYR A 917 -3.41 -3.30 20.19
C TYR A 917 -3.09 -3.65 18.73
N ALA A 918 -1.82 -3.59 18.33
CA ALA A 918 -1.36 -4.03 17.00
C ALA A 918 0.03 -4.68 17.10
N VAL A 919 0.18 -5.64 18.02
CA VAL A 919 1.46 -6.30 18.31
C VAL A 919 1.99 -7.02 17.05
N SER A 920 3.30 -7.00 16.82
CA SER A 920 3.94 -7.74 15.72
C SER A 920 4.09 -9.23 16.06
N PHE A 921 4.45 -10.08 15.08
CA PHE A 921 4.83 -11.48 15.36
C PHE A 921 5.94 -11.57 16.42
N MET A 922 6.93 -10.67 16.34
CA MET A 922 8.01 -10.56 17.32
C MET A 922 7.50 -10.14 18.70
N GLY A 923 6.70 -9.08 18.80
CA GLY A 923 6.15 -8.63 20.09
C GLY A 923 5.27 -9.69 20.76
N HIS A 924 4.44 -10.40 19.98
CA HIS A 924 3.58 -11.47 20.47
C HIS A 924 4.44 -12.62 21.04
N THR A 925 5.48 -13.02 20.29
CA THR A 925 6.43 -14.04 20.71
C THR A 925 7.25 -13.61 21.93
N MET A 926 7.70 -12.36 22.01
CA MET A 926 8.39 -11.82 23.18
C MET A 926 7.51 -11.78 24.44
N ILE A 927 6.21 -11.48 24.33
CA ILE A 927 5.27 -11.59 25.46
C ILE A 927 5.11 -13.06 25.89
N CYS A 928 5.01 -14.00 24.95
CA CYS A 928 4.95 -15.43 25.27
C CYS A 928 6.24 -15.92 25.96
N ASN A 929 7.41 -15.53 25.47
CA ASN A 929 8.71 -15.86 26.04
C ASN A 929 8.90 -15.26 27.45
N ALA A 930 8.44 -14.01 27.68
CA ALA A 930 8.43 -13.35 28.98
C ALA A 930 7.48 -14.03 29.99
N LEU A 931 6.35 -14.56 29.53
CA LEU A 931 5.47 -15.41 30.34
C LEU A 931 6.06 -16.81 30.58
N GLY A 932 6.98 -17.27 29.72
CA GLY A 932 7.52 -18.64 29.76
C GLY A 932 6.58 -19.66 29.13
N PHE A 933 5.86 -19.26 28.08
CA PHE A 933 4.90 -20.07 27.34
C PHE A 933 5.44 -20.45 25.95
N GLN A 934 4.97 -21.59 25.44
CA GLN A 934 5.27 -22.06 24.08
C GLN A 934 4.04 -21.91 23.19
N GLN A 935 4.19 -21.22 22.06
CA GLN A 935 3.20 -21.17 20.98
C GLN A 935 3.30 -22.44 20.12
N ARG A 936 2.19 -22.85 19.51
CA ARG A 936 2.09 -24.08 18.69
C ARG A 936 1.17 -23.87 17.50
N ARG A 937 1.59 -24.32 16.32
CA ARG A 937 0.83 -24.21 15.07
C ARG A 937 0.50 -25.58 14.50
N PHE A 938 -0.77 -25.80 14.17
CA PHE A 938 -1.29 -26.99 13.54
C PHE A 938 -1.80 -26.70 12.13
N TYR A 939 -1.52 -27.63 11.21
CA TYR A 939 -2.02 -27.64 9.84
C TYR A 939 -2.60 -29.05 9.58
N GLU A 940 -3.86 -29.13 9.13
CA GLU A 940 -4.61 -30.40 9.01
C GLU A 940 -4.65 -31.22 10.32
N GLY A 941 -4.49 -30.54 11.46
CA GLY A 941 -4.43 -31.14 12.79
C GLY A 941 -3.10 -31.80 13.19
N ASP A 942 -2.07 -31.78 12.33
CA ASP A 942 -0.70 -32.15 12.68
C ASP A 942 0.11 -30.91 13.12
N LEU A 943 0.93 -31.04 14.16
CA LEU A 943 1.77 -29.97 14.70
C LEU A 943 2.96 -29.69 13.74
N VAL A 944 2.98 -28.51 13.11
CA VAL A 944 4.01 -28.11 12.14
C VAL A 944 5.06 -27.16 12.69
N GLY A 945 4.71 -26.32 13.69
CA GLY A 945 5.61 -25.34 14.28
C GLY A 945 5.41 -25.11 15.78
N THR A 946 6.47 -24.64 16.45
CA THR A 946 6.47 -24.22 17.85
C THR A 946 7.45 -23.07 18.06
N TRP A 947 7.09 -22.08 18.87
CA TRP A 947 7.92 -20.90 19.18
C TRP A 947 7.95 -20.67 20.69
N GLY A 948 9.15 -20.53 21.26
CA GLY A 948 9.39 -20.44 22.70
C GLY A 948 9.34 -21.79 23.43
N GLU A 949 9.84 -21.82 24.66
CA GLU A 949 9.80 -22.98 25.56
C GLU A 949 8.94 -22.71 26.81
N VAL A 950 8.36 -23.78 27.37
CA VAL A 950 7.61 -23.72 28.64
C VAL A 950 8.60 -23.70 29.81
N ARG A 951 8.60 -22.63 30.61
CA ARG A 951 9.58 -22.36 31.69
C ARG A 951 8.96 -22.37 33.10
#